data_AF-A0A2C6LCN3-F1
#
_entry.id   AF-A0A2C6LCN3-F1
#
_cell.length_a   1.000
_cell.length_b   1.000
_cell.length_c   1.000
_cell.angle_alpha   90.00
_cell.angle_beta   90.00
_cell.angle_gamma   90.00
#
_symmetry.space_group_name_H-M   'P 1'
#
loop_
_entity.id
_entity.type
_entity.pdbx_description
1 polymer ?
#
loop_
_entity_poly.entity_id
_entity_poly.type
_entity_poly.pdbx_seq_one_letter_code
_entity_poly.pdbx_strand_id
1 'polypeptide(L)'
;MSCSVQVAVRVRPFNSREQNLKALCCIDMRGPQTIITNLEKISDNERKFTFDYSYWSHDGFVEQNNGYLSPAPGSRYADQQRVFNDLGKGVLDYAWQGYHACLFAYGQTGSGKSYSMVGYGENKGIIPVACQEIFHRISLNKDASKTYEVSVGMLEVYNEQIQDLLIKPSQRPKGGLDVRESKVLGIYVEGLSKRPVDSFKAIEKIVAEGVSNRSIGATMMNATSSRAHTVVAVELQQLTTLDGKQKRRHSVIYLVDLAGSEKNDQTQATGDRLKEGCAINKSLSALGNVISVLAEKAQGKADKKVIPYRDSKLTRLLQNALGGSCKTIMICALSPASSNYEETLSTLRYADRAKQVKNFAVVNEDPTERLIRELREENEKLKSLINGGMSAAEREKLQEEHQREIQAMQAALQDMEKSFQQKLQESEKNTQSQGTTKVDVEAGPHLTVLHEDPVLSGKLNFAFPKAPQQIWAGKNKGDWKPDVLLGGVGVSMKHCAFSLDDAGKAAVMEVVDGVNFTFVNGEKMTQKKRVTLRCGDRVVLGQGYAFLVVFPKEQKKSKLLQKYDYEGILEEVCVAQGDVKKSKPTEAELEEEKKRKDEYKKQVEAAQEAMKKQEKEFQEKMKAAEKANDQEKKKLEEEFKKKQAALDAQKKELDRKEMRRRAAETDRVAVENKLTSILPMIKEASMIAAELKKPYEFQPTFDMDFTSTGDKRTKVIITVKSQGKPVYEWTPAVMENRIFLMRDLLDAYTDAKDKDKFLKNLKKEDDPFWDPIQGEKCIGKSLLFLKALTAQLESEATPKIFDKTGQEVGQLKVGVYPVTKDGKELPDEDLKETPEELIGTSMHYEVRIESAKGLPKELANNVYIRFKTFLSTRPVETPRVKGANPNPVFNFKQRFEQPVVTAAFLEYLENEVMIFEIYGEDSRALQSK
;
A
#
# COMPACT_ATOMS: atom_id res chain seq x y z
N MET A 1 29.71 10.26 16.51
CA MET A 1 28.61 10.64 17.44
C MET A 1 27.38 9.81 17.09
N SER A 2 26.61 9.36 18.09
CA SER A 2 25.33 8.69 17.82
C SER A 2 24.31 9.70 17.30
N CYS A 3 23.53 9.33 16.29
CA CYS A 3 22.41 10.12 15.79
C CYS A 3 21.19 9.24 15.56
N SER A 4 20.02 9.70 16.01
CA SER A 4 18.77 9.00 15.75
C SER A 4 18.36 9.12 14.28
N VAL A 5 17.61 8.14 13.78
CA VAL A 5 16.94 8.24 12.49
C VAL A 5 15.89 9.34 12.55
N GLN A 6 15.95 10.29 11.61
CA GLN A 6 14.96 11.35 11.48
C GLN A 6 13.73 10.81 10.76
N VAL A 7 12.54 11.05 11.29
CA VAL A 7 11.28 10.52 10.76
C VAL A 7 10.33 11.65 10.40
N ALA A 8 9.87 11.63 9.15
CA ALA A 8 8.82 12.48 8.65
C ALA A 8 7.60 11.66 8.21
N VAL A 9 6.41 12.20 8.38
CA VAL A 9 5.19 11.65 7.80
C VAL A 9 4.55 12.65 6.85
N ARG A 10 3.94 12.16 5.76
CA ARG A 10 3.32 13.01 4.75
C ARG A 10 1.99 12.43 4.28
N VAL A 11 0.92 13.20 4.43
CA VAL A 11 -0.40 12.87 3.88
C VAL A 11 -0.60 13.52 2.53
N ARG A 12 -1.02 12.75 1.54
CA ARG A 12 -1.33 13.24 0.17
C ARG A 12 -2.78 13.76 0.03
N PRO A 13 -3.12 14.45 -1.07
CA PRO A 13 -4.51 14.74 -1.42
C PRO A 13 -5.29 13.45 -1.68
N PHE A 14 -6.63 13.51 -1.65
CA PHE A 14 -7.43 12.42 -2.18
C PHE A 14 -7.10 12.17 -3.66
N ASN A 15 -6.91 10.90 -4.02
CA ASN A 15 -6.79 10.51 -5.42
C ASN A 15 -8.17 10.50 -6.10
N SER A 16 -8.22 10.38 -7.43
CA SER A 16 -9.48 10.40 -8.21
C SER A 16 -10.50 9.39 -7.66
N ARG A 17 -10.05 8.19 -7.31
CA ARG A 17 -10.90 7.14 -6.72
C ARG A 17 -11.50 7.55 -5.38
N GLU A 18 -10.70 8.06 -4.46
CA GLU A 18 -11.15 8.52 -3.14
C GLU A 18 -12.08 9.74 -3.24
N GLN A 19 -11.82 10.64 -4.20
CA GLN A 19 -12.73 11.77 -4.49
C GLN A 19 -14.07 11.27 -5.03
N ASN A 20 -14.07 10.35 -5.99
CA ASN A 20 -15.27 9.74 -6.56
C ASN A 20 -16.07 8.97 -5.49
N LEU A 21 -15.37 8.30 -4.57
CA LEU A 21 -15.95 7.59 -3.43
C LEU A 21 -16.47 8.52 -2.33
N LYS A 22 -16.28 9.85 -2.44
CA LYS A 22 -16.53 10.82 -1.37
C LYS A 22 -15.91 10.33 -0.04
N ALA A 23 -14.69 9.80 -0.13
CA ALA A 23 -13.99 9.22 1.01
C ALA A 23 -13.84 10.24 2.14
N LEU A 24 -13.96 9.77 3.38
CA LEU A 24 -13.80 10.62 4.56
C LEU A 24 -12.33 10.70 4.94
N CYS A 25 -11.87 11.89 5.33
CA CYS A 25 -10.49 12.09 5.78
C CYS A 25 -10.36 11.63 7.23
N CYS A 26 -9.51 10.63 7.48
CA CYS A 26 -9.29 10.04 8.79
C CYS A 26 -8.02 10.53 9.49
N ILE A 27 -7.31 11.52 8.93
CA ILE A 27 -6.04 12.00 9.46
C ILE A 27 -6.03 13.52 9.57
N ASP A 28 -5.43 14.04 10.64
CA ASP A 28 -5.15 15.47 10.85
C ASP A 28 -3.68 15.66 11.23
N MET A 29 -3.05 16.72 10.74
CA MET A 29 -1.65 17.03 11.05
C MET A 29 -1.46 18.51 11.38
N ARG A 30 -0.79 18.79 12.50
CA ARG A 30 -0.47 20.15 12.96
C ARG A 30 0.91 20.17 13.60
N GLY A 31 1.82 20.96 13.05
CA GLY A 31 3.21 20.97 13.50
C GLY A 31 3.83 19.57 13.41
N PRO A 32 4.49 19.06 14.47
CA PRO A 32 5.04 17.70 14.51
C PRO A 32 4.00 16.62 14.89
N GLN A 33 2.76 17.01 15.20
CA GLN A 33 1.72 16.09 15.66
C GLN A 33 0.88 15.57 14.50
N THR A 34 0.63 14.26 14.52
CA THR A 34 -0.28 13.56 13.59
C THR A 34 -1.33 12.81 14.39
N ILE A 35 -2.60 13.06 14.07
CA ILE A 35 -3.76 12.45 14.71
C ILE A 35 -4.45 11.61 13.64
N ILE A 36 -4.68 10.33 13.91
CA ILE A 36 -5.49 9.46 13.05
C ILE A 36 -6.75 9.06 13.81
N THR A 37 -7.90 9.16 13.16
CA THR A 37 -9.22 8.95 13.74
C THR A 37 -9.91 7.77 13.06
N ASN A 38 -10.28 6.76 13.84
CA ASN A 38 -11.11 5.68 13.34
C ASN A 38 -12.57 6.15 13.21
N LEU A 39 -12.97 6.53 12.01
CA LEU A 39 -14.32 7.03 11.75
C LEU A 39 -15.42 5.96 11.88
N GLU A 40 -15.06 4.67 12.02
CA GLU A 40 -16.01 3.57 12.26
C GLU A 40 -16.28 3.34 13.76
N LYS A 41 -15.48 3.95 14.66
CA LYS A 41 -15.63 3.82 16.12
C LYS A 41 -16.02 5.14 16.77
N ILE A 42 -16.90 5.06 17.76
CA ILE A 42 -17.46 6.24 18.42
C ILE A 42 -16.60 6.66 19.63
N SER A 43 -15.96 5.70 20.32
CA SER A 43 -15.09 5.96 21.48
C SER A 43 -13.64 5.41 21.33
N ASP A 44 -12.65 6.08 21.97
CA ASP A 44 -11.19 5.87 21.80
C ASP A 44 -10.74 5.75 20.33
N ASN A 45 -11.30 6.62 19.48
CA ASN A 45 -11.12 6.58 18.04
C ASN A 45 -9.87 7.33 17.55
N GLU A 46 -9.28 8.20 18.36
CA GLU A 46 -8.10 8.97 17.99
C GLU A 46 -6.79 8.35 18.51
N ARG A 47 -5.81 8.23 17.63
CA ARG A 47 -4.42 7.91 18.00
C ARG A 47 -3.52 9.09 17.62
N LYS A 48 -2.69 9.53 18.57
CA LYS A 48 -1.78 10.67 18.41
C LYS A 48 -0.35 10.19 18.32
N PHE A 49 0.39 10.69 17.34
CA PHE A 49 1.81 10.43 17.11
C PHE A 49 2.57 11.75 16.97
N THR A 50 3.86 11.74 17.30
CA THR A 50 4.72 12.93 17.18
C THR A 50 6.04 12.58 16.49
N PHE A 51 6.26 13.19 15.32
CA PHE A 51 7.43 12.95 14.47
C PHE A 51 8.33 14.18 14.42
N ASP A 52 9.47 14.08 13.72
CA ASP A 52 10.32 15.27 13.50
C ASP A 52 9.62 16.24 12.54
N TYR A 53 8.88 15.70 11.56
CA TYR A 53 8.05 16.47 10.63
C TYR A 53 6.73 15.76 10.32
N SER A 54 5.63 16.51 10.30
CA SER A 54 4.32 16.04 9.80
C SER A 54 3.79 16.98 8.73
N TYR A 55 3.80 16.50 7.49
CA TYR A 55 3.42 17.29 6.31
C TYR A 55 1.97 17.08 5.92
N TRP A 56 1.18 18.14 6.06
CA TRP A 56 -0.14 18.23 5.48
C TRP A 56 -0.04 18.60 4.00
N SER A 57 -0.07 17.63 3.09
CA SER A 57 -0.14 17.88 1.64
C SER A 57 -1.51 17.52 1.05
N HIS A 58 -2.58 17.57 1.86
CA HIS A 58 -3.90 17.09 1.45
C HIS A 58 -4.73 18.14 0.70
N ASP A 59 -4.91 19.32 1.29
CA ASP A 59 -5.74 20.41 0.75
C ASP A 59 -5.12 21.78 1.05
N GLY A 60 -5.80 22.86 0.60
CA GLY A 60 -5.36 24.23 0.84
C GLY A 60 -4.19 24.66 -0.06
N PHE A 61 -4.15 24.17 -1.29
CA PHE A 61 -3.20 24.60 -2.32
C PHE A 61 -3.89 25.42 -3.42
N VAL A 62 -3.09 26.19 -4.16
CA VAL A 62 -3.45 26.86 -5.41
C VAL A 62 -2.57 26.30 -6.51
N GLU A 63 -3.18 25.81 -7.58
CA GLU A 63 -2.48 25.39 -8.79
C GLU A 63 -2.06 26.62 -9.58
N GLN A 64 -0.76 26.76 -9.80
CA GLN A 64 -0.19 27.83 -10.62
C GLN A 64 -0.37 27.52 -12.12
N ASN A 65 -0.19 28.54 -12.97
CA ASN A 65 -0.36 28.40 -14.43
C ASN A 65 0.51 27.31 -15.09
N ASN A 66 1.63 26.94 -14.46
CA ASN A 66 2.52 25.87 -14.91
C ASN A 66 2.09 24.47 -14.42
N GLY A 67 1.13 24.38 -13.49
CA GLY A 67 0.68 23.13 -12.85
C GLY A 67 1.37 22.85 -11.51
N TYR A 68 2.18 23.77 -10.96
CA TYR A 68 2.78 23.62 -9.63
C TYR A 68 1.73 23.87 -8.54
N LEU A 69 1.68 23.01 -7.53
CA LEU A 69 0.76 23.14 -6.40
C LEU A 69 1.45 23.91 -5.27
N SER A 70 1.09 25.18 -5.13
CA SER A 70 1.65 26.06 -4.08
C SER A 70 0.68 26.23 -2.90
N PRO A 71 1.15 26.51 -1.68
CA PRO A 71 0.27 26.76 -0.55
C PRO A 71 -0.64 27.98 -0.78
N ALA A 72 -1.93 27.86 -0.49
CA ALA A 72 -2.82 29.03 -0.46
C ALA A 72 -2.44 29.96 0.72
N PRO A 73 -2.73 31.27 0.66
CA PRO A 73 -2.45 32.19 1.76
C PRO A 73 -3.06 31.70 3.09
N GLY A 74 -2.24 31.61 4.14
CA GLY A 74 -2.66 31.11 5.46
C GLY A 74 -2.88 29.59 5.56
N SER A 75 -2.64 28.85 4.48
CA SER A 75 -2.77 27.38 4.48
C SER A 75 -1.59 26.70 5.17
N ARG A 76 -1.88 25.53 5.76
CA ARG A 76 -0.87 24.62 6.31
C ARG A 76 -0.28 23.66 5.27
N TYR A 77 -0.67 23.79 4.00
CA TYR A 77 -0.22 22.94 2.90
C TYR A 77 1.31 22.88 2.81
N ALA A 78 1.85 21.67 2.70
CA ALA A 78 3.26 21.41 2.46
C ALA A 78 3.44 20.99 1.00
N ASP A 79 4.00 21.90 0.21
CA ASP A 79 4.36 21.66 -1.18
C ASP A 79 5.67 20.85 -1.30
N GLN A 80 6.05 20.53 -2.54
CA GLN A 80 7.27 19.76 -2.81
C GLN A 80 8.53 20.51 -2.33
N GLN A 81 8.56 21.83 -2.52
CA GLN A 81 9.70 22.65 -2.13
C GLN A 81 9.92 22.67 -0.62
N ARG A 82 8.85 22.80 0.18
CA ARG A 82 8.95 22.72 1.64
C ARG A 82 9.51 21.37 2.10
N VAL A 83 8.99 20.27 1.56
CA VAL A 83 9.47 18.92 1.89
C VAL A 83 10.94 18.73 1.50
N PHE A 84 11.35 19.25 0.33
CA PHE A 84 12.75 19.22 -0.07
C PHE A 84 13.65 20.05 0.85
N ASN A 85 13.22 21.26 1.23
CA ASN A 85 14.00 22.14 2.10
C ASN A 85 14.24 21.52 3.48
N ASP A 86 13.24 20.86 4.04
CA ASP A 86 13.31 20.25 5.37
C ASP A 86 14.08 18.91 5.37
N LEU A 87 13.88 18.07 4.34
CA LEU A 87 14.47 16.71 4.28
C LEU A 87 15.62 16.61 3.29
N GLY A 88 15.37 16.96 2.02
CA GLY A 88 16.33 16.80 0.92
C GLY A 88 17.60 17.62 1.14
N LYS A 89 17.48 18.88 1.57
CA LYS A 89 18.62 19.73 1.91
C LYS A 89 19.48 19.12 3.01
N GLY A 90 18.85 18.56 4.06
CA GLY A 90 19.55 17.89 5.15
C GLY A 90 20.39 16.70 4.68
N VAL A 91 19.85 15.87 3.79
CA VAL A 91 20.61 14.75 3.17
C VAL A 91 21.85 15.24 2.43
N LEU A 92 21.71 16.33 1.66
CA LEU A 92 22.83 16.92 0.93
C LEU A 92 23.85 17.57 1.88
N ASP A 93 23.40 18.22 2.94
CA ASP A 93 24.27 18.83 3.94
C ASP A 93 25.13 17.77 4.65
N TYR A 94 24.55 16.60 4.97
CA TYR A 94 25.30 15.47 5.49
C TYR A 94 26.35 14.95 4.51
N ALA A 95 26.00 14.84 3.22
CA ALA A 95 26.92 14.40 2.18
C ALA A 95 28.11 15.36 2.00
N TRP A 96 27.87 16.68 1.98
CA TRP A 96 28.93 17.70 1.90
C TRP A 96 29.85 17.70 3.13
N GLN A 97 29.32 17.35 4.30
CA GLN A 97 30.11 17.12 5.51
C GLN A 97 30.95 15.83 5.44
N GLY A 98 30.69 14.95 4.47
CA GLY A 98 31.43 13.69 4.27
C GLY A 98 30.80 12.47 4.92
N TYR A 99 29.54 12.57 5.35
CA TYR A 99 28.79 11.41 5.84
C TYR A 99 28.09 10.71 4.67
N HIS A 100 27.98 9.39 4.72
CA HIS A 100 26.95 8.72 3.93
C HIS A 100 25.56 9.17 4.41
N ALA A 101 24.63 9.36 3.48
CA ALA A 101 23.27 9.80 3.78
C ALA A 101 22.26 8.90 3.08
N CYS A 102 21.14 8.62 3.74
CA CYS A 102 20.06 7.80 3.20
C CYS A 102 18.72 8.50 3.44
N LEU A 103 17.91 8.61 2.39
CA LEU A 103 16.51 9.00 2.49
C LEU A 103 15.66 7.96 1.80
N PHE A 104 14.77 7.32 2.56
CA PHE A 104 13.89 6.28 2.02
C PHE A 104 12.42 6.55 2.33
N ALA A 105 11.57 6.26 1.34
CA ALA A 105 10.12 6.37 1.45
C ALA A 105 9.46 5.03 1.80
N TYR A 106 8.48 5.05 2.72
CA TYR A 106 7.75 3.87 3.18
C TYR A 106 6.24 4.15 3.27
N GLY A 107 5.40 3.13 3.10
CA GLY A 107 3.94 3.23 3.16
C GLY A 107 3.25 2.35 2.12
N GLN A 108 1.93 2.20 2.19
CA GLN A 108 1.18 1.34 1.27
C GLN A 108 1.29 1.82 -0.18
N THR A 109 0.99 0.95 -1.14
CA THR A 109 0.83 1.34 -2.54
C THR A 109 -0.24 2.44 -2.67
N GLY A 110 0.05 3.43 -3.52
CA GLY A 110 -0.84 4.57 -3.69
C GLY A 110 -0.88 5.56 -2.52
N SER A 111 -0.03 5.46 -1.49
CA SER A 111 0.03 6.44 -0.38
C SER A 111 0.81 7.72 -0.69
N GLY A 112 1.61 7.76 -1.77
CA GLY A 112 2.40 8.93 -2.16
C GLY A 112 3.92 8.82 -1.94
N LYS A 113 4.47 7.60 -1.82
CA LYS A 113 5.92 7.35 -1.76
C LYS A 113 6.66 7.94 -2.97
N SER A 114 6.29 7.50 -4.17
CA SER A 114 6.89 7.97 -5.43
C SER A 114 6.57 9.44 -5.72
N TYR A 115 5.44 9.98 -5.24
CA TYR A 115 5.16 11.42 -5.31
C TYR A 115 6.18 12.24 -4.50
N SER A 116 6.57 11.74 -3.34
CA SER A 116 7.56 12.41 -2.50
C SER A 116 8.98 12.25 -3.03
N MET A 117 9.33 11.06 -3.52
CA MET A 117 10.68 10.76 -4.02
C MET A 117 10.92 11.30 -5.43
N VAL A 118 9.99 11.07 -6.37
CA VAL A 118 10.15 11.42 -7.79
C VAL A 118 9.30 12.64 -8.16
N GLY A 119 8.03 12.67 -7.74
CA GLY A 119 7.09 13.72 -8.09
C GLY A 119 6.50 13.61 -9.49
N TYR A 120 5.55 14.49 -9.83
CA TYR A 120 4.81 14.47 -11.10
C TYR A 120 4.77 15.86 -11.75
N GLY A 121 4.97 15.91 -13.07
CA GLY A 121 4.92 17.17 -13.83
C GLY A 121 5.86 18.23 -13.23
N GLU A 122 5.33 19.41 -12.95
CA GLU A 122 6.06 20.50 -12.30
C GLU A 122 6.28 20.27 -10.79
N ASN A 123 5.53 19.37 -10.16
CA ASN A 123 5.66 19.03 -8.75
C ASN A 123 6.77 17.99 -8.54
N LYS A 124 8.00 18.35 -8.91
CA LYS A 124 9.21 17.52 -8.79
C LYS A 124 9.48 17.14 -7.34
N GLY A 125 9.78 15.86 -7.09
CA GLY A 125 10.05 15.31 -5.75
C GLY A 125 11.51 15.46 -5.33
N ILE A 126 11.88 14.76 -4.26
CA ILE A 126 13.20 14.88 -3.63
C ILE A 126 14.35 14.52 -4.58
N ILE A 127 14.25 13.43 -5.34
CA ILE A 127 15.30 12.94 -6.25
C ILE A 127 15.67 13.98 -7.31
N PRO A 128 14.75 14.43 -8.19
CA PRO A 128 15.12 15.39 -9.23
C PRO A 128 15.61 16.73 -8.65
N VAL A 129 15.00 17.21 -7.55
CA VAL A 129 15.41 18.48 -6.93
C VAL A 129 16.78 18.34 -6.24
N ALA A 130 17.07 17.22 -5.58
CA ALA A 130 18.38 16.95 -4.99
C ALA A 130 19.48 16.90 -6.04
N CYS A 131 19.24 16.22 -7.16
CA CYS A 131 20.20 16.13 -8.26
C CYS A 131 20.50 17.51 -8.87
N GLN A 132 19.49 18.39 -8.97
CA GLN A 132 19.67 19.75 -9.43
C GLN A 132 20.48 20.58 -8.43
N GLU A 133 20.14 20.47 -7.15
CA GLU A 133 20.80 21.20 -6.05
C GLU A 133 22.26 20.78 -5.87
N ILE A 134 22.62 19.51 -6.11
CA ILE A 134 24.01 19.04 -6.09
C ILE A 134 24.89 19.88 -7.03
N PHE A 135 24.50 20.02 -8.30
CA PHE A 135 25.26 20.79 -9.27
C PHE A 135 25.16 22.29 -9.06
N HIS A 136 24.06 22.77 -8.47
CA HIS A 136 23.96 24.16 -8.04
C HIS A 136 24.98 24.49 -6.93
N ARG A 137 25.13 23.63 -5.92
CA ARG A 137 26.16 23.79 -4.87
C ARG A 137 27.58 23.73 -5.42
N ILE A 138 27.83 22.82 -6.37
CA ILE A 138 29.14 22.73 -7.05
C ILE A 138 29.43 24.04 -7.81
N SER A 139 28.46 24.60 -8.54
CA SER A 139 28.66 25.84 -9.30
C SER A 139 28.84 27.08 -8.42
N LEU A 140 28.32 27.06 -7.18
CA LEU A 140 28.54 28.10 -6.18
C LEU A 140 29.91 27.99 -5.46
N ASN A 141 30.68 26.94 -5.69
CA ASN A 141 32.00 26.78 -5.07
C ASN A 141 32.97 27.87 -5.55
N LYS A 142 33.41 28.74 -4.64
CA LYS A 142 34.41 29.79 -4.92
C LYS A 142 35.83 29.39 -4.51
N ASP A 143 35.98 28.24 -3.85
CA ASP A 143 37.24 27.75 -3.32
C ASP A 143 37.96 26.93 -4.39
N ALA A 144 38.98 27.52 -5.04
CA ALA A 144 39.77 26.88 -6.09
C ALA A 144 40.58 25.67 -5.59
N SER A 145 40.77 25.52 -4.28
CA SER A 145 41.42 24.34 -3.70
C SER A 145 40.51 23.11 -3.75
N LYS A 146 39.20 23.29 -3.95
CA LYS A 146 38.19 22.22 -3.90
C LYS A 146 37.64 21.90 -5.28
N THR A 147 37.63 20.61 -5.62
CA THR A 147 36.95 20.07 -6.80
C THR A 147 35.99 18.95 -6.39
N TYR A 148 34.95 18.74 -7.21
CA TYR A 148 33.91 17.77 -6.92
C TYR A 148 33.72 16.82 -8.10
N GLU A 149 33.61 15.54 -7.81
CA GLU A 149 33.31 14.49 -8.78
C GLU A 149 32.03 13.79 -8.37
N VAL A 150 31.14 13.55 -9.34
CA VAL A 150 29.82 12.97 -9.10
C VAL A 150 29.65 11.73 -9.98
N SER A 151 29.17 10.64 -9.38
CA SER A 151 28.78 9.41 -10.08
C SER A 151 27.40 8.93 -9.64
N VAL A 152 26.64 8.32 -10.55
CA VAL A 152 25.28 7.84 -10.28
C VAL A 152 25.17 6.36 -10.60
N GLY A 153 24.55 5.61 -9.68
CA GLY A 153 24.09 4.24 -9.88
C GLY A 153 22.59 4.15 -9.64
N MET A 154 21.93 3.19 -10.29
CA MET A 154 20.50 2.94 -10.12
C MET A 154 20.22 1.44 -10.14
N LEU A 155 19.54 0.93 -9.13
CA LEU A 155 19.20 -0.47 -9.01
C LEU A 155 17.75 -0.67 -8.56
N GLU A 156 17.25 -1.88 -8.78
CA GLU A 156 16.02 -2.37 -8.19
C GLU A 156 16.26 -3.65 -7.40
N VAL A 157 15.50 -3.83 -6.32
CA VAL A 157 15.39 -5.09 -5.59
C VAL A 157 14.00 -5.66 -5.85
N TYR A 158 13.92 -6.74 -6.61
CA TYR A 158 12.69 -7.44 -6.93
C TYR A 158 12.86 -8.94 -6.71
N ASN A 159 11.92 -9.57 -6.01
CA ASN A 159 11.95 -11.00 -5.69
C ASN A 159 13.30 -11.47 -5.10
N GLU A 160 13.86 -10.71 -4.14
CA GLU A 160 15.17 -10.96 -3.53
C GLU A 160 16.37 -11.02 -4.52
N GLN A 161 16.19 -10.47 -5.73
CA GLN A 161 17.26 -10.25 -6.70
C GLN A 161 17.53 -8.76 -6.87
N ILE A 162 18.81 -8.40 -6.94
CA ILE A 162 19.23 -7.03 -7.23
C ILE A 162 19.51 -6.91 -8.72
N GLN A 163 18.88 -5.96 -9.39
CA GLN A 163 19.06 -5.74 -10.82
C GLN A 163 19.59 -4.33 -11.06
N ASP A 164 20.61 -4.23 -11.91
CA ASP A 164 21.14 -2.93 -12.36
C ASP A 164 20.20 -2.32 -13.38
N LEU A 165 19.59 -1.18 -13.03
CA LEU A 165 18.66 -0.47 -13.90
C LEU A 165 19.38 0.25 -15.05
N LEU A 166 20.69 0.43 -14.97
CA LEU A 166 21.52 1.02 -16.03
C LEU A 166 22.02 -0.04 -17.02
N ILE A 167 21.55 -1.28 -16.92
CA ILE A 167 21.77 -2.35 -17.88
C ILE A 167 20.43 -2.77 -18.50
N LYS A 168 20.42 -2.92 -19.82
CA LYS A 168 19.24 -3.37 -20.57
C LYS A 168 18.75 -4.72 -20.02
N PRO A 169 17.43 -4.93 -19.84
CA PRO A 169 16.89 -6.16 -19.24
C PRO A 169 17.42 -7.46 -19.86
N SER A 170 17.60 -7.50 -21.18
CA SER A 170 18.12 -8.67 -21.92
C SER A 170 19.57 -9.02 -21.63
N GLN A 171 20.34 -8.10 -21.03
CA GLN A 171 21.77 -8.25 -20.73
C GLN A 171 22.03 -8.44 -19.23
N ARG A 172 20.98 -8.39 -18.40
CA ARG A 172 21.14 -8.52 -16.95
C ARG A 172 21.49 -9.96 -16.53
N PRO A 173 22.27 -10.14 -15.45
CA PRO A 173 22.53 -11.47 -14.91
C PRO A 173 21.23 -12.17 -14.46
N LYS A 174 21.02 -13.42 -14.87
CA LYS A 174 19.81 -14.21 -14.55
C LYS A 174 19.57 -14.44 -13.04
N GLY A 175 20.59 -14.23 -12.20
CA GLY A 175 20.49 -14.33 -10.73
C GLY A 175 20.52 -12.99 -9.98
N GLY A 176 20.61 -11.86 -10.71
CA GLY A 176 20.87 -10.55 -10.13
C GLY A 176 22.30 -10.36 -9.61
N LEU A 177 22.56 -9.20 -9.04
CA LEU A 177 23.82 -8.81 -8.42
C LEU A 177 23.86 -9.21 -6.95
N ASP A 178 25.06 -9.47 -6.45
CA ASP A 178 25.28 -9.81 -5.05
C ASP A 178 25.61 -8.59 -4.20
N VAL A 179 24.97 -8.48 -3.04
CA VAL A 179 25.46 -7.60 -1.97
C VAL A 179 26.70 -8.27 -1.37
N ARG A 180 27.74 -7.49 -1.07
CA ARG A 180 28.96 -7.91 -0.36
C ARG A 180 29.22 -6.96 0.83
N GLU A 181 30.10 -7.39 1.72
CA GLU A 181 30.54 -6.61 2.88
C GLU A 181 32.06 -6.58 2.84
N SER A 182 32.64 -5.39 2.89
CA SER A 182 34.07 -5.17 3.06
C SER A 182 34.29 -4.37 4.32
N LYS A 183 35.38 -4.64 5.04
CA LYS A 183 35.73 -3.87 6.25
C LYS A 183 35.97 -2.39 5.97
N VAL A 184 36.36 -2.06 4.74
CA VAL A 184 36.70 -0.69 4.36
C VAL A 184 35.61 -0.04 3.50
N LEU A 185 35.09 -0.75 2.49
CA LEU A 185 34.02 -0.21 1.62
C LEU A 185 32.63 -0.28 2.28
N GLY A 186 32.51 -1.01 3.40
CA GLY A 186 31.23 -1.33 4.02
C GLY A 186 30.39 -2.26 3.13
N ILE A 187 29.07 -2.11 3.21
CA ILE A 187 28.14 -2.84 2.34
C ILE A 187 28.10 -2.23 0.94
N TYR A 188 28.33 -3.06 -0.08
CA TYR A 188 28.26 -2.65 -1.48
C TYR A 188 27.61 -3.72 -2.37
N VAL A 189 27.22 -3.35 -3.59
CA VAL A 189 26.70 -4.29 -4.59
C VAL A 189 27.78 -4.54 -5.63
N GLU A 190 28.20 -5.80 -5.74
CA GLU A 190 29.23 -6.25 -6.67
C GLU A 190 28.72 -6.15 -8.11
N GLY A 191 29.50 -5.51 -8.99
CA GLY A 191 29.15 -5.36 -10.40
C GLY A 191 28.10 -4.28 -10.71
N LEU A 192 27.68 -3.47 -9.73
CA LEU A 192 26.76 -2.36 -9.97
C LEU A 192 27.43 -1.24 -10.79
N SER A 193 26.78 -0.83 -11.88
CA SER A 193 27.26 0.25 -12.74
C SER A 193 27.26 1.59 -12.00
N LYS A 194 28.39 2.30 -12.09
CA LYS A 194 28.55 3.68 -11.62
C LYS A 194 28.88 4.57 -12.82
N ARG A 195 28.00 5.50 -13.15
CA ARG A 195 28.19 6.38 -14.31
C ARG A 195 28.61 7.79 -13.85
N PRO A 196 29.80 8.27 -14.23
CA PRO A 196 30.24 9.63 -13.92
C PRO A 196 29.38 10.66 -14.66
N VAL A 197 29.15 11.80 -14.03
CA VAL A 197 28.29 12.87 -14.54
C VAL A 197 28.88 14.25 -14.24
N ASP A 198 28.69 15.18 -15.15
CA ASP A 198 29.21 16.55 -15.07
C ASP A 198 28.11 17.63 -14.95
N SER A 199 26.83 17.21 -15.03
CA SER A 199 25.70 18.12 -15.05
C SER A 199 24.41 17.46 -14.58
N PHE A 200 23.46 18.29 -14.12
CA PHE A 200 22.12 17.83 -13.76
C PHE A 200 21.41 17.12 -14.92
N LYS A 201 21.56 17.62 -16.16
CA LYS A 201 20.98 17.01 -17.36
C LYS A 201 21.52 15.60 -17.60
N ALA A 202 22.79 15.34 -17.29
CA ALA A 202 23.38 14.01 -17.41
C ALA A 202 22.74 13.02 -16.42
N ILE A 203 22.51 13.45 -15.16
CA ILE A 203 21.79 12.63 -14.18
C ILE A 203 20.35 12.35 -14.62
N GLU A 204 19.62 13.37 -15.08
CA GLU A 204 18.24 13.23 -15.53
C GLU A 204 18.13 12.19 -16.66
N LYS A 205 19.09 12.18 -17.60
CA LYS A 205 19.17 11.18 -18.67
C LYS A 205 19.40 9.76 -18.13
N ILE A 206 20.28 9.58 -17.15
CA ILE A 206 20.58 8.28 -16.54
C ILE A 206 19.37 7.75 -15.76
N VAL A 207 18.72 8.61 -14.97
CA VAL A 207 17.51 8.23 -14.22
C VAL A 207 16.37 7.87 -15.18
N ALA A 208 16.18 8.64 -16.25
CA ALA A 208 15.17 8.34 -17.28
C ALA A 208 15.45 6.99 -17.99
N GLU A 209 16.71 6.69 -18.27
CA GLU A 209 17.11 5.38 -18.80
C GLU A 209 16.79 4.25 -17.82
N GLY A 210 17.14 4.41 -16.54
CA GLY A 210 16.85 3.41 -15.51
C GLY A 210 15.36 3.16 -15.33
N VAL A 211 14.53 4.21 -15.35
CA VAL A 211 13.07 4.11 -15.36
C VAL A 211 12.57 3.37 -16.61
N SER A 212 13.12 3.68 -17.78
CA SER A 212 12.75 2.98 -19.02
C SER A 212 13.12 1.49 -18.97
N ASN A 213 14.31 1.15 -18.48
CA ASN A 213 14.76 -0.24 -18.36
C ASN A 213 13.93 -1.01 -17.32
N ARG A 214 13.48 -0.34 -16.25
CA ARG A 214 12.50 -0.88 -15.29
C ARG A 214 11.18 -1.21 -15.97
N SER A 215 10.65 -0.29 -16.78
CA SER A 215 9.38 -0.49 -17.51
C SER A 215 9.47 -1.57 -18.60
N ILE A 216 10.61 -1.72 -19.27
CA ILE A 216 10.83 -2.74 -20.32
C ILE A 216 11.09 -4.13 -19.69
N GLY A 217 11.78 -4.16 -18.54
CA GLY A 217 12.07 -5.39 -17.80
C GLY A 217 10.84 -5.99 -17.13
N ALA A 218 9.88 -5.14 -16.75
CA ALA A 218 8.51 -5.55 -16.54
C ALA A 218 7.95 -6.02 -17.89
N THR A 219 7.84 -7.33 -18.11
CA THR A 219 6.87 -7.81 -19.11
C THR A 219 5.55 -7.13 -18.79
N MET A 220 4.79 -6.66 -19.79
CA MET A 220 3.53 -5.94 -19.51
C MET A 220 2.53 -6.75 -18.65
N MET A 221 2.79 -8.05 -18.44
CA MET A 221 2.09 -8.98 -17.55
C MET A 221 2.32 -8.77 -16.06
N ASN A 222 3.45 -8.15 -15.69
CA ASN A 222 3.94 -8.07 -14.31
C ASN A 222 3.98 -6.61 -13.87
N ALA A 223 2.94 -6.16 -13.17
CA ALA A 223 2.90 -4.86 -12.50
C ALA A 223 4.00 -4.79 -11.43
N THR A 224 5.23 -4.52 -11.86
CA THR A 224 6.47 -4.71 -11.09
C THR A 224 6.77 -3.50 -10.19
N SER A 225 6.21 -2.31 -10.48
CA SER A 225 6.63 -1.08 -9.78
C SER A 225 6.17 -0.96 -8.33
N SER A 226 5.00 -1.47 -7.97
CA SER A 226 4.51 -1.46 -6.57
C SER A 226 5.18 -2.52 -5.70
N ARG A 227 5.81 -3.53 -6.32
CA ARG A 227 6.40 -4.72 -5.67
C ARG A 227 7.93 -4.74 -5.65
N ALA A 228 8.59 -3.76 -6.29
CA ALA A 228 10.04 -3.64 -6.35
C ALA A 228 10.53 -2.38 -5.61
N HIS A 229 11.64 -2.50 -4.89
CA HIS A 229 12.32 -1.36 -4.25
C HIS A 229 13.28 -0.72 -5.24
N THR A 230 13.22 0.59 -5.43
CA THR A 230 14.13 1.33 -6.31
C THR A 230 15.14 2.12 -5.49
N VAL A 231 16.42 2.05 -5.85
CA VAL A 231 17.48 2.80 -5.18
C VAL A 231 18.27 3.61 -6.23
N VAL A 232 18.31 4.92 -6.03
CA VAL A 232 19.22 5.83 -6.72
C VAL A 232 20.37 6.15 -5.77
N ALA A 233 21.59 5.82 -6.17
CA ALA A 233 22.80 6.10 -5.41
C ALA A 233 23.60 7.20 -6.10
N VAL A 234 23.82 8.32 -5.41
CA VAL A 234 24.67 9.42 -5.90
C VAL A 234 25.95 9.44 -5.06
N GLU A 235 27.07 9.16 -5.69
CA GLU A 235 28.39 9.19 -5.09
C GLU A 235 29.02 10.57 -5.33
N LEU A 236 29.43 11.23 -4.24
CA LEU A 236 30.05 12.55 -4.25
C LEU A 236 31.45 12.45 -3.65
N GLN A 237 32.45 12.80 -4.45
CA GLN A 237 33.83 12.95 -4.02
C GLN A 237 34.22 14.43 -4.01
N GLN A 238 34.66 14.93 -2.86
CA GLN A 238 35.28 16.24 -2.74
C GLN A 238 36.79 16.05 -2.62
N LEU A 239 37.54 16.61 -3.56
CA LEU A 239 38.99 16.67 -3.54
C LEU A 239 39.40 18.05 -3.04
N THR A 240 40.36 18.12 -2.13
CA THR A 240 40.88 19.38 -1.57
C THR A 240 42.39 19.37 -1.69
N THR A 241 42.95 20.33 -2.44
CA THR A 241 44.39 20.45 -2.67
C THR A 241 44.97 21.57 -1.80
N LEU A 242 45.78 21.21 -0.80
CA LEU A 242 46.45 22.14 0.10
C LEU A 242 47.95 21.81 0.12
N ASP A 243 48.81 22.78 -0.17
CA ASP A 243 50.28 22.64 -0.14
C ASP A 243 50.83 21.43 -0.93
N GLY A 244 50.23 21.15 -2.09
CA GLY A 244 50.59 20.00 -2.93
C GLY A 244 50.10 18.64 -2.42
N LYS A 245 49.44 18.58 -1.26
CA LYS A 245 48.78 17.38 -0.73
C LYS A 245 47.30 17.40 -1.11
N GLN A 246 46.81 16.27 -1.63
CA GLN A 246 45.39 16.09 -1.90
C GLN A 246 44.72 15.34 -0.76
N LYS A 247 43.69 15.95 -0.17
CA LYS A 247 42.75 15.30 0.73
C LYS A 247 41.48 14.95 -0.02
N ARG A 248 40.92 13.77 0.24
CA ARG A 248 39.67 13.31 -0.37
C ARG A 248 38.61 13.12 0.71
N ARG A 249 37.40 13.59 0.46
CA ARG A 249 36.22 13.29 1.25
C ARG A 249 35.20 12.58 0.37
N HIS A 250 34.66 11.47 0.87
CA HIS A 250 33.75 10.61 0.12
C HIS A 250 32.40 10.52 0.81
N SER A 251 31.32 10.59 0.02
CA SER A 251 29.98 10.37 0.53
C SER A 251 29.13 9.69 -0.53
N VAL A 252 28.10 8.98 -0.05
CA VAL A 252 27.12 8.32 -0.91
C VAL A 252 25.75 8.70 -0.38
N ILE A 253 24.91 9.21 -1.28
CA ILE A 253 23.53 9.59 -1.03
C ILE A 253 22.64 8.49 -1.61
N TYR A 254 21.93 7.77 -0.75
CA TYR A 254 20.95 6.76 -1.14
C TYR A 254 19.54 7.33 -1.08
N LEU A 255 18.90 7.47 -2.24
CA LEU A 255 17.51 7.89 -2.36
C LEU A 255 16.68 6.66 -2.76
N VAL A 256 15.82 6.22 -1.85
CA VAL A 256 15.16 4.91 -1.94
C VAL A 256 13.64 5.06 -1.98
N ASP A 257 13.00 4.44 -2.96
CA ASP A 257 11.56 4.29 -3.05
C ASP A 257 11.21 2.81 -2.82
N LEU A 258 10.68 2.49 -1.63
CA LEU A 258 10.37 1.11 -1.26
C LEU A 258 9.07 0.63 -1.93
N ALA A 259 8.88 -0.68 -1.99
CA ALA A 259 7.63 -1.32 -2.37
C ALA A 259 6.48 -0.98 -1.40
N GLY A 260 5.24 -1.30 -1.78
CA GLY A 260 4.06 -1.17 -0.94
C GLY A 260 4.16 -1.95 0.38
N SER A 261 3.81 -1.31 1.49
CA SER A 261 3.86 -1.92 2.83
C SER A 261 2.62 -2.70 3.23
N GLU A 262 1.59 -2.71 2.39
CA GLU A 262 0.32 -3.40 2.64
C GLU A 262 0.55 -4.88 2.92
N LYS A 263 -0.16 -5.41 3.92
CA LYS A 263 -0.09 -6.84 4.20
C LYS A 263 -0.91 -7.59 3.15
N ASN A 264 -0.29 -8.58 2.53
CA ASN A 264 -1.06 -9.64 1.89
C ASN A 264 -1.71 -10.43 3.03
N ASP A 265 -3.01 -10.18 3.29
CA ASP A 265 -3.78 -11.02 4.21
C ASP A 265 -3.56 -12.49 3.86
N GLN A 266 -3.31 -13.30 4.90
CA GLN A 266 -2.83 -14.67 4.86
C GLN A 266 -3.39 -15.46 3.66
N THR A 267 -2.67 -15.40 2.54
CA THR A 267 -2.91 -16.30 1.43
C THR A 267 -2.48 -17.66 1.92
N GLN A 268 -3.39 -18.63 1.99
CA GLN A 268 -3.07 -20.05 2.19
C GLN A 268 -2.36 -20.67 0.97
N ALA A 269 -1.62 -19.84 0.22
CA ALA A 269 -0.76 -20.26 -0.87
C ALA A 269 0.40 -21.07 -0.28
N THR A 270 0.64 -22.23 -0.86
CA THR A 270 1.81 -23.07 -0.59
C THR A 270 2.79 -22.99 -1.77
N GLY A 271 3.95 -23.64 -1.68
CA GLY A 271 4.87 -23.79 -2.82
C GLY A 271 5.72 -22.57 -3.20
N ASP A 272 6.24 -22.56 -4.42
CA ASP A 272 7.10 -21.49 -5.00
C ASP A 272 6.41 -20.11 -5.08
N ARG A 273 5.10 -20.10 -4.86
CA ARG A 273 4.21 -18.92 -4.92
C ARG A 273 3.99 -18.25 -3.57
N LEU A 274 4.01 -19.04 -2.50
CA LEU A 274 4.31 -18.53 -1.17
C LEU A 274 5.70 -17.89 -1.19
N LYS A 275 6.68 -18.44 -1.92
CA LYS A 275 8.05 -17.88 -1.94
C LYS A 275 8.14 -16.47 -2.54
N GLU A 276 7.36 -16.09 -3.57
CA GLU A 276 7.40 -14.73 -4.15
C GLU A 276 6.56 -13.71 -3.35
N GLY A 277 5.33 -14.06 -2.97
CA GLY A 277 4.50 -13.24 -2.07
C GLY A 277 5.15 -13.09 -0.69
N CYS A 278 5.83 -14.14 -0.21
CA CYS A 278 6.77 -14.05 0.90
C CYS A 278 8.00 -13.25 0.51
N ALA A 279 8.63 -13.34 -0.66
CA ALA A 279 9.87 -12.60 -0.97
C ALA A 279 9.68 -11.07 -0.94
N ILE A 280 8.59 -10.56 -1.52
CA ILE A 280 8.28 -9.12 -1.48
C ILE A 280 8.00 -8.70 -0.03
N ASN A 281 7.11 -9.42 0.67
CA ASN A 281 6.86 -9.16 2.09
C ASN A 281 8.06 -9.50 2.99
N LYS A 282 9.01 -10.33 2.56
CA LYS A 282 10.18 -10.77 3.31
C LYS A 282 11.15 -9.62 3.40
N SER A 283 11.37 -8.91 2.30
CA SER A 283 12.19 -7.69 2.34
C SER A 283 11.64 -6.64 3.32
N LEU A 284 10.32 -6.37 3.29
CA LEU A 284 9.68 -5.37 4.18
C LEU A 284 9.45 -5.88 5.61
N SER A 285 9.15 -7.17 5.80
CA SER A 285 9.01 -7.80 7.12
C SER A 285 10.37 -7.93 7.80
N ALA A 286 11.40 -8.33 7.06
CA ALA A 286 12.78 -8.32 7.55
C ALA A 286 13.20 -6.90 7.94
N LEU A 287 12.86 -5.89 7.12
CA LEU A 287 13.10 -4.49 7.46
C LEU A 287 12.38 -4.10 8.77
N GLY A 288 11.13 -4.52 8.94
CA GLY A 288 10.37 -4.32 10.18
C GLY A 288 10.99 -5.01 11.40
N ASN A 289 11.53 -6.21 11.23
CA ASN A 289 12.22 -6.95 12.27
C ASN A 289 13.54 -6.27 12.66
N VAL A 290 14.33 -5.84 11.66
CA VAL A 290 15.57 -5.08 11.88
C VAL A 290 15.30 -3.81 12.67
N ILE A 291 14.31 -3.01 12.27
CA ILE A 291 13.93 -1.77 12.98
C ILE A 291 13.45 -2.07 14.41
N SER A 292 12.67 -3.13 14.59
CA SER A 292 12.17 -3.52 15.93
C SER A 292 13.31 -3.89 16.87
N VAL A 293 14.25 -4.74 16.42
CA VAL A 293 15.41 -5.15 17.22
C VAL A 293 16.34 -3.96 17.49
N LEU A 294 16.55 -3.08 16.51
CA LEU A 294 17.34 -1.87 16.69
C LEU A 294 16.71 -0.89 17.70
N ALA A 295 15.39 -0.70 17.65
CA ALA A 295 14.66 0.11 18.60
C ALA A 295 14.72 -0.48 20.02
N GLU A 296 14.53 -1.79 20.18
CA GLU A 296 14.68 -2.49 21.47
C GLU A 296 16.10 -2.35 22.05
N LYS A 297 17.14 -2.44 21.19
CA LYS A 297 18.54 -2.20 21.58
C LYS A 297 18.79 -0.77 22.01
N ALA A 298 18.25 0.21 21.29
CA ALA A 298 18.40 1.62 21.65
C ALA A 298 17.77 1.95 23.02
N GLN A 299 16.80 1.14 23.46
CA GLN A 299 16.16 1.20 24.78
C GLN A 299 16.84 0.31 25.85
N GLY A 300 17.91 -0.42 25.52
CA GLY A 300 18.60 -1.33 26.45
C GLY A 300 17.86 -2.63 26.77
N LYS A 301 16.81 -2.99 26.02
CA LYS A 301 15.98 -4.19 26.27
C LYS A 301 16.50 -5.45 25.56
N ALA A 302 17.43 -5.31 24.63
CA ALA A 302 17.82 -6.39 23.70
C ALA A 302 19.31 -6.40 23.30
N ASP A 303 20.22 -5.96 24.18
CA ASP A 303 21.66 -5.81 23.84
C ASP A 303 22.29 -7.08 23.24
N LYS A 304 21.85 -8.27 23.70
CA LYS A 304 22.34 -9.57 23.22
C LYS A 304 21.66 -10.11 21.96
N LYS A 305 20.57 -9.51 21.46
CA LYS A 305 19.90 -10.00 20.23
C LYS A 305 20.74 -9.67 18.99
N VAL A 306 20.91 -10.62 18.08
CA VAL A 306 21.52 -10.37 16.78
C VAL A 306 20.53 -9.62 15.89
N ILE A 307 21.01 -8.62 15.14
CA ILE A 307 20.15 -7.86 14.22
C ILE A 307 20.06 -8.65 12.89
N PRO A 308 18.85 -8.97 12.41
CA PRO A 308 18.65 -9.90 11.30
C PRO A 308 18.84 -9.27 9.91
N TYR A 309 19.95 -8.56 9.66
CA TYR A 309 20.19 -7.92 8.36
C TYR A 309 20.26 -8.92 7.19
N ARG A 310 20.67 -10.17 7.47
CA ARG A 310 20.86 -11.23 6.48
C ARG A 310 19.55 -11.87 5.99
N ASP A 311 18.42 -11.58 6.64
CA ASP A 311 17.13 -12.18 6.30
C ASP A 311 16.62 -11.73 4.93
N SER A 312 17.06 -10.57 4.44
CA SER A 312 16.76 -10.11 3.07
C SER A 312 17.92 -9.37 2.40
N LYS A 313 17.93 -9.35 1.06
CA LYS A 313 18.90 -8.54 0.30
C LYS A 313 18.68 -7.03 0.54
N LEU A 314 17.43 -6.60 0.74
CA LEU A 314 17.10 -5.20 1.07
C LEU A 314 17.68 -4.78 2.42
N THR A 315 17.48 -5.57 3.47
CA THR A 315 18.01 -5.27 4.80
C THR A 315 19.53 -5.30 4.84
N ARG A 316 20.15 -6.19 4.04
CA ARG A 316 21.60 -6.14 3.82
C ARG A 316 22.01 -4.82 3.17
N LEU A 317 21.37 -4.43 2.06
CA LEU A 317 21.69 -3.19 1.35
C LEU A 317 21.55 -1.95 2.26
N LEU A 318 20.52 -1.93 3.12
CA LEU A 318 20.22 -0.84 4.04
C LEU A 318 20.91 -0.98 5.41
N GLN A 319 21.79 -1.96 5.61
CA GLN A 319 22.47 -2.18 6.89
C GLN A 319 23.28 -0.97 7.34
N ASN A 320 23.92 -0.25 6.40
CA ASN A 320 24.60 1.01 6.72
C ASN A 320 23.60 2.11 7.13
N ALA A 321 22.41 2.14 6.52
CA ALA A 321 21.38 3.14 6.76
C ALA A 321 20.63 2.93 8.10
N LEU A 322 20.55 1.71 8.61
CA LEU A 322 19.81 1.40 9.83
C LEU A 322 20.75 0.73 10.83
N GLY A 323 21.19 1.44 11.86
CA GLY A 323 22.13 0.96 12.88
C GLY A 323 23.61 1.02 12.47
N GLY A 324 23.93 1.50 11.27
CA GLY A 324 25.29 1.59 10.73
C GLY A 324 25.87 3.02 10.65
N SER A 325 26.88 3.19 9.79
CA SER A 325 27.56 4.48 9.54
C SER A 325 26.87 5.27 8.42
N CYS A 326 25.69 5.83 8.72
CA CYS A 326 24.93 6.65 7.80
C CYS A 326 24.02 7.64 8.54
N LYS A 327 23.80 8.82 7.97
CA LYS A 327 22.75 9.76 8.39
C LYS A 327 21.46 9.43 7.66
N THR A 328 20.44 9.03 8.38
CA THR A 328 19.24 8.44 7.77
C THR A 328 17.98 9.24 8.07
N ILE A 329 17.21 9.47 7.02
CA ILE A 329 15.89 10.10 7.06
C ILE A 329 14.86 9.11 6.47
N MET A 330 13.77 8.91 7.19
CA MET A 330 12.64 8.09 6.74
C MET A 330 11.43 8.99 6.49
N ILE A 331 10.85 8.93 5.29
CA ILE A 331 9.58 9.59 4.98
C ILE A 331 8.46 8.56 4.81
N CYS A 332 7.45 8.64 5.66
CA CYS A 332 6.29 7.75 5.61
C CYS A 332 5.13 8.43 4.88
N ALA A 333 4.74 7.87 3.73
CA ALA A 333 3.61 8.35 2.94
C ALA A 333 2.30 7.73 3.45
N LEU A 334 1.27 8.56 3.60
CA LEU A 334 -0.01 8.20 4.22
C LEU A 334 -1.18 8.51 3.29
N SER A 335 -2.17 7.61 3.23
CA SER A 335 -3.47 7.90 2.62
C SER A 335 -4.34 8.68 3.62
N PRO A 336 -5.08 9.72 3.16
CA PRO A 336 -6.07 10.39 4.01
C PRO A 336 -7.36 9.57 4.20
N ALA A 337 -7.65 8.60 3.34
CA ALA A 337 -8.97 7.96 3.27
C ALA A 337 -9.23 6.99 4.43
N SER A 338 -10.43 7.07 5.02
CA SER A 338 -10.88 6.19 6.10
C SER A 338 -10.87 4.71 5.75
N SER A 339 -11.07 4.36 4.48
CA SER A 339 -10.95 2.98 3.98
C SER A 339 -9.54 2.40 4.11
N ASN A 340 -8.51 3.25 4.27
CA ASN A 340 -7.11 2.88 4.45
C ASN A 340 -6.64 3.08 5.91
N TYR A 341 -7.56 3.19 6.87
CA TYR A 341 -7.24 3.50 8.27
C TYR A 341 -6.22 2.52 8.87
N GLU A 342 -6.42 1.20 8.71
CA GLU A 342 -5.55 0.18 9.32
C GLU A 342 -4.12 0.22 8.76
N GLU A 343 -3.97 0.42 7.45
CA GLU A 343 -2.65 0.52 6.80
C GLU A 343 -1.94 1.84 7.15
N THR A 344 -2.70 2.93 7.24
CA THR A 344 -2.18 4.23 7.70
C THR A 344 -1.71 4.15 9.16
N LEU A 345 -2.50 3.50 10.03
CA LEU A 345 -2.13 3.27 11.43
C LEU A 345 -0.90 2.36 11.56
N SER A 346 -0.83 1.29 10.75
CA SER A 346 0.33 0.40 10.68
C SER A 346 1.60 1.17 10.31
N THR A 347 1.51 2.04 9.30
CA THR A 347 2.60 2.90 8.84
C THR A 347 3.05 3.89 9.93
N LEU A 348 2.11 4.52 10.64
CA LEU A 348 2.42 5.43 11.76
C LEU A 348 3.14 4.72 12.92
N ARG A 349 2.69 3.51 13.28
CA ARG A 349 3.37 2.67 14.30
C ARG A 349 4.77 2.22 13.86
N TYR A 350 4.96 2.03 12.56
CA TYR A 350 6.27 1.70 12.00
C TYR A 350 7.22 2.90 12.11
N ALA A 351 6.74 4.08 11.72
CA ALA A 351 7.46 5.35 11.81
C ALA A 351 7.90 5.65 13.27
N ASP A 352 7.01 5.42 14.24
CA ASP A 352 7.28 5.67 15.66
C ASP A 352 8.41 4.78 16.21
N ARG A 353 8.47 3.51 15.76
CA ARG A 353 9.60 2.61 16.08
C ARG A 353 10.89 3.03 15.40
N ALA A 354 10.83 3.41 14.12
CA ALA A 354 12.00 3.81 13.36
C ALA A 354 12.73 5.02 13.98
N LYS A 355 11.98 5.97 14.54
CA LYS A 355 12.52 7.15 15.25
C LYS A 355 13.46 6.80 16.41
N GLN A 356 13.32 5.61 16.99
CA GLN A 356 14.10 5.16 18.14
C GLN A 356 15.44 4.53 17.73
N VAL A 357 15.62 4.23 16.44
CA VAL A 357 16.86 3.63 15.93
C VAL A 357 18.00 4.65 15.99
N LYS A 358 19.16 4.21 16.50
CA LYS A 358 20.39 5.02 16.59
C LYS A 358 21.43 4.53 15.60
N ASN A 359 21.96 5.47 14.81
CA ASN A 359 23.09 5.26 13.90
C ASN A 359 24.38 5.85 14.48
N PHE A 360 25.52 5.41 13.94
CA PHE A 360 26.85 5.85 14.32
C PHE A 360 27.61 6.37 13.09
N ALA A 361 27.16 7.52 12.57
CA ALA A 361 27.73 8.10 11.37
C ALA A 361 29.17 8.64 11.59
N VAL A 362 30.06 8.33 10.66
CA VAL A 362 31.47 8.75 10.62
C VAL A 362 31.73 9.55 9.34
N VAL A 363 32.60 10.56 9.43
CA VAL A 363 33.06 11.34 8.26
C VAL A 363 34.09 10.51 7.50
N ASN A 364 33.88 10.30 6.20
CA ASN A 364 34.80 9.53 5.37
C ASN A 364 35.85 10.46 4.73
N GLU A 365 36.89 10.77 5.51
CA GLU A 365 38.08 11.50 5.07
C GLU A 365 39.22 10.54 4.72
N ASP A 366 39.95 10.89 3.65
CA ASP A 366 41.06 10.16 3.06
C ASP A 366 40.86 8.63 3.03
N PRO A 367 39.74 8.15 2.43
CA PRO A 367 39.44 6.73 2.36
C PRO A 367 40.55 5.98 1.64
N THR A 368 41.30 6.59 0.74
CA THR A 368 42.38 5.95 -0.01
C THR A 368 43.60 5.61 0.88
N GLU A 369 44.09 6.53 1.72
CA GLU A 369 45.21 6.24 2.65
C GLU A 369 44.78 5.27 3.76
N ARG A 370 43.56 5.45 4.28
CA ARG A 370 42.98 4.54 5.26
C ARG A 370 42.78 3.14 4.68
N LEU A 371 42.24 3.05 3.46
CA LEU A 371 42.10 1.81 2.69
C LEU A 371 43.48 1.20 2.48
N ILE A 372 44.47 1.91 1.94
CA ILE A 372 45.83 1.37 1.74
C ILE A 372 46.44 0.85 3.06
N ARG A 373 46.25 1.53 4.19
CA ARG A 373 46.75 1.07 5.50
C ARG A 373 46.01 -0.17 6.00
N GLU A 374 44.68 -0.12 6.04
CA GLU A 374 43.84 -1.25 6.47
C GLU A 374 44.05 -2.47 5.57
N LEU A 375 44.26 -2.28 4.26
CA LEU A 375 44.65 -3.31 3.27
C LEU A 375 45.91 -4.05 3.66
N ARG A 376 46.93 -3.31 4.09
CA ARG A 376 48.24 -3.87 4.45
C ARG A 376 48.15 -4.64 5.75
N GLU A 377 47.51 -4.05 6.77
CA GLU A 377 47.32 -4.68 8.08
C GLU A 377 46.44 -5.94 8.00
N GLU A 378 45.34 -5.88 7.25
CA GLU A 378 44.42 -7.00 7.03
C GLU A 378 45.11 -8.12 6.23
N ASN A 379 45.91 -7.79 5.21
CA ASN A 379 46.73 -8.76 4.48
C ASN A 379 47.72 -9.49 5.40
N GLU A 380 48.43 -8.78 6.27
CA GLU A 380 49.38 -9.41 7.19
C GLU A 380 48.67 -10.30 8.22
N LYS A 381 47.56 -9.82 8.77
CA LYS A 381 46.78 -10.56 9.76
C LYS A 381 46.15 -11.83 9.17
N LEU A 382 45.59 -11.78 7.97
CA LEU A 382 44.99 -12.94 7.31
C LEU A 382 46.04 -13.93 6.77
N LYS A 383 47.20 -13.45 6.28
CA LYS A 383 48.36 -14.33 5.97
C LYS A 383 48.81 -15.13 7.21
N SER A 384 48.77 -14.51 8.39
CA SER A 384 49.08 -15.21 9.64
C SER A 384 48.03 -16.26 10.03
N LEU A 385 46.74 -15.98 9.80
CA LEU A 385 45.62 -16.89 10.09
C LEU A 385 45.60 -18.11 9.16
N ILE A 386 45.95 -17.96 7.88
CA ILE A 386 46.08 -19.07 6.92
C ILE A 386 47.14 -20.10 7.38
N ASN A 387 48.22 -19.62 8.00
CA ASN A 387 49.27 -20.46 8.56
C ASN A 387 48.85 -21.18 9.86
N GLY A 388 47.74 -20.79 10.49
CA GLY A 388 47.24 -21.37 11.74
C GLY A 388 46.17 -22.46 11.54
N GLY A 389 46.60 -23.71 11.39
CA GLY A 389 45.83 -24.91 11.80
C GLY A 389 44.41 -25.17 11.27
N MET A 390 43.90 -24.45 10.27
CA MET A 390 42.55 -24.66 9.71
C MET A 390 42.47 -25.87 8.76
N SER A 391 41.26 -26.44 8.63
CA SER A 391 41.00 -27.54 7.70
C SER A 391 41.14 -27.10 6.23
N ALA A 392 41.44 -28.04 5.34
CA ALA A 392 41.70 -27.73 3.92
C ALA A 392 40.50 -27.05 3.22
N ALA A 393 39.27 -27.49 3.52
CA ALA A 393 38.04 -26.94 2.93
C ALA A 393 37.71 -25.52 3.45
N GLU A 394 38.02 -25.23 4.71
CA GLU A 394 37.86 -23.88 5.27
C GLU A 394 38.95 -22.93 4.74
N ARG A 395 40.18 -23.42 4.56
CA ARG A 395 41.26 -22.65 3.91
C ARG A 395 40.94 -22.28 2.48
N GLU A 396 40.38 -23.19 1.69
CA GLU A 396 40.05 -22.95 0.28
C GLU A 396 38.92 -21.90 0.14
N LYS A 397 37.84 -22.02 0.93
CA LYS A 397 36.77 -21.00 0.94
C LYS A 397 37.27 -19.62 1.40
N LEU A 398 38.08 -19.60 2.46
CA LEU A 398 38.65 -18.35 2.98
C LEU A 398 39.63 -17.73 1.97
N GLN A 399 40.41 -18.54 1.23
CA GLN A 399 41.28 -18.09 0.15
C GLN A 399 40.50 -17.52 -1.04
N GLU A 400 39.41 -18.17 -1.47
CA GLU A 400 38.56 -17.63 -2.53
C GLU A 400 37.91 -16.29 -2.13
N GLU A 401 37.37 -16.22 -0.92
CA GLU A 401 36.75 -14.99 -0.40
C GLU A 401 37.78 -13.87 -0.28
N HIS A 402 38.99 -14.19 0.19
CA HIS A 402 40.12 -13.27 0.30
C HIS A 402 40.63 -12.78 -1.05
N GLN A 403 40.81 -13.68 -2.03
CA GLN A 403 41.28 -13.32 -3.36
C GLN A 403 40.29 -12.37 -4.06
N ARG A 404 38.99 -12.59 -3.86
CA ARG A 404 37.94 -11.71 -4.37
C ARG A 404 37.92 -10.36 -3.67
N GLU A 405 38.08 -10.33 -2.34
CA GLU A 405 38.16 -9.07 -1.61
C GLU A 405 39.36 -8.24 -2.09
N ILE A 406 40.53 -8.86 -2.28
CA ILE A 406 41.71 -8.20 -2.87
C ILE A 406 41.38 -7.65 -4.26
N GLN A 407 40.77 -8.44 -5.14
CA GLN A 407 40.43 -8.00 -6.49
C GLN A 407 39.45 -6.82 -6.49
N ALA A 408 38.38 -6.88 -5.70
CA ALA A 408 37.41 -5.79 -5.58
C ALA A 408 38.07 -4.49 -5.10
N MET A 409 39.04 -4.63 -4.20
CA MET A 409 39.74 -3.51 -3.57
C MET A 409 40.84 -2.92 -4.46
N GLN A 410 41.54 -3.77 -5.22
CA GLN A 410 42.44 -3.34 -6.29
C GLN A 410 41.67 -2.63 -7.41
N ALA A 411 40.51 -3.15 -7.81
CA ALA A 411 39.65 -2.50 -8.79
C ALA A 411 39.14 -1.13 -8.30
N ALA A 412 38.78 -1.03 -7.02
CA ALA A 412 38.39 0.25 -6.41
C ALA A 412 39.55 1.26 -6.39
N LEU A 413 40.78 0.83 -6.08
CA LEU A 413 41.97 1.68 -6.14
C LEU A 413 42.30 2.13 -7.57
N GLN A 414 42.26 1.21 -8.54
CA GLN A 414 42.48 1.53 -9.95
C GLN A 414 41.43 2.52 -10.47
N ASP A 415 40.16 2.33 -10.11
CA ASP A 415 39.11 3.29 -10.44
C ASP A 415 39.39 4.65 -9.79
N MET A 416 39.87 4.69 -8.54
CA MET A 416 40.24 5.95 -7.86
C MET A 416 41.46 6.67 -8.46
N GLU A 417 42.35 5.96 -9.16
CA GLU A 417 43.54 6.51 -9.84
C GLU A 417 43.22 7.09 -11.22
N LYS A 418 42.16 6.62 -11.89
CA LYS A 418 41.72 7.18 -13.18
C LYS A 418 41.29 8.64 -13.01
N SER A 419 41.69 9.49 -13.96
CA SER A 419 41.22 10.88 -13.95
C SER A 419 39.71 10.94 -14.22
N PHE A 420 39.01 11.89 -13.62
CA PHE A 420 37.57 12.05 -13.84
C PHE A 420 37.21 12.25 -15.32
N GLN A 421 38.05 12.96 -16.08
CA GLN A 421 37.88 13.13 -17.51
C GLN A 421 37.98 11.80 -18.27
N GLN A 422 38.90 10.90 -17.87
CA GLN A 422 38.98 9.56 -18.45
C GLN A 422 37.71 8.76 -18.17
N LYS A 423 37.18 8.83 -16.95
CA LYS A 423 35.92 8.15 -16.58
C LYS A 423 34.73 8.64 -17.41
N LEU A 424 34.61 9.95 -17.61
CA LEU A 424 33.57 10.54 -18.46
C LEU A 424 33.68 10.01 -19.91
N GLN A 425 34.87 10.02 -20.49
CA GLN A 425 35.10 9.54 -21.87
C GLN A 425 34.81 8.04 -22.04
N GLU A 426 35.22 7.20 -21.06
CA GLU A 426 34.91 5.77 -21.06
C GLU A 426 33.39 5.53 -20.99
N SER A 427 32.69 6.29 -20.14
CA SER A 427 31.23 6.21 -20.00
C SER A 427 30.51 6.62 -21.28
N GLU A 428 30.96 7.68 -21.96
CA GLU A 428 30.40 8.11 -23.24
C GLU A 428 30.60 7.07 -24.35
N LYS A 429 31.78 6.46 -24.44
CA LYS A 429 32.07 5.38 -25.40
C LYS A 429 31.25 4.11 -25.12
N ASN A 430 31.08 3.74 -23.85
CA ASN A 430 30.25 2.60 -23.45
C ASN A 430 28.76 2.87 -23.75
N THR A 431 28.31 4.12 -23.62
CA THR A 431 26.94 4.52 -23.99
C THR A 431 26.71 4.46 -25.51
N GLN A 432 27.71 4.84 -26.32
CA GLN A 432 27.62 4.79 -27.78
C GLN A 432 27.67 3.36 -28.35
N SER A 433 28.49 2.49 -27.76
CA SER A 433 28.63 1.09 -28.17
C SER A 433 27.45 0.19 -27.75
N GLN A 434 26.67 0.58 -26.73
CA GLN A 434 25.46 -0.14 -26.32
C GLN A 434 24.21 0.13 -27.19
N GLY A 435 24.34 0.87 -28.30
CA GLY A 435 23.28 1.02 -29.29
C GLY A 435 22.00 1.61 -28.71
N THR A 436 22.02 2.91 -28.38
CA THR A 436 20.81 3.71 -28.27
C THR A 436 20.55 4.39 -29.61
N THR A 437 19.93 3.68 -30.55
CA THR A 437 19.11 4.33 -31.56
C THR A 437 17.92 4.96 -30.83
N LYS A 438 18.11 6.19 -30.32
CA LYS A 438 16.99 7.04 -29.91
C LYS A 438 16.24 7.43 -31.18
N VAL A 439 15.27 6.63 -31.58
CA VAL A 439 14.12 7.18 -32.30
C VAL A 439 13.41 8.03 -31.26
N ASP A 440 13.26 9.33 -31.50
CA ASP A 440 12.52 10.22 -30.62
C ASP A 440 11.02 9.93 -30.78
N VAL A 441 10.57 8.85 -30.13
CA VAL A 441 9.20 8.33 -30.24
C VAL A 441 8.17 9.40 -29.84
N GLU A 442 8.57 10.38 -29.01
CA GLU A 442 7.69 11.46 -28.55
C GLU A 442 7.42 12.55 -29.60
N ALA A 443 8.22 12.64 -30.67
CA ALA A 443 8.08 13.66 -31.71
C ALA A 443 7.07 13.27 -32.81
N GLY A 444 6.81 11.98 -33.00
CA GLY A 444 5.92 11.44 -34.05
C GLY A 444 4.65 10.77 -33.49
N PRO A 445 3.67 10.42 -34.34
CA PRO A 445 2.52 9.62 -33.92
C PRO A 445 2.95 8.27 -33.32
N HIS A 446 2.38 7.91 -32.17
CA HIS A 446 2.78 6.72 -31.42
C HIS A 446 1.64 6.14 -30.57
N LEU A 447 1.79 4.87 -30.22
CA LEU A 447 1.00 4.18 -29.22
C LEU A 447 1.66 4.36 -27.85
N THR A 448 0.94 4.92 -26.89
CA THR A 448 1.39 5.13 -25.51
C THR A 448 0.81 4.04 -24.61
N VAL A 449 1.63 3.41 -23.78
CA VAL A 449 1.16 2.45 -22.78
C VAL A 449 0.60 3.17 -21.55
N LEU A 450 -0.57 2.72 -21.09
CA LEU A 450 -1.14 3.10 -19.80
C LEU A 450 -0.96 1.95 -18.82
N HIS A 451 -0.64 2.30 -17.58
CA HIS A 451 -0.32 1.36 -16.51
C HIS A 451 -1.14 1.71 -15.26
N GLU A 452 -1.47 0.69 -14.47
CA GLU A 452 -2.11 0.83 -13.15
C GLU A 452 -1.33 1.76 -12.20
N ASP A 453 -0.02 1.94 -12.45
CA ASP A 453 0.83 2.87 -11.73
C ASP A 453 0.91 4.17 -12.55
N PRO A 454 0.36 5.29 -12.05
CA PRO A 454 0.39 6.56 -12.75
C PRO A 454 1.81 7.04 -13.11
N VAL A 455 2.85 6.60 -12.39
CA VAL A 455 4.25 6.95 -12.67
C VAL A 455 4.74 6.31 -13.97
N LEU A 456 4.27 5.09 -14.26
CA LEU A 456 4.68 4.31 -15.43
C LEU A 456 3.82 4.61 -16.66
N SER A 457 2.59 5.09 -16.45
CA SER A 457 1.71 5.55 -17.52
C SER A 457 2.40 6.62 -18.38
N GLY A 458 2.39 6.44 -19.70
CA GLY A 458 3.00 7.40 -20.62
C GLY A 458 4.50 7.24 -20.88
N LYS A 459 5.17 6.30 -20.21
CA LYS A 459 6.63 6.14 -20.28
C LYS A 459 7.09 5.22 -21.41
N LEU A 460 6.32 4.18 -21.71
CA LEU A 460 6.59 3.26 -22.83
C LEU A 460 5.76 3.67 -24.04
N ASN A 461 6.44 3.90 -25.17
CA ASN A 461 5.81 4.40 -26.39
C ASN A 461 6.31 3.62 -27.61
N PHE A 462 5.42 3.33 -28.56
CA PHE A 462 5.72 2.63 -29.80
C PHE A 462 5.36 3.50 -30.99
N ALA A 463 6.35 3.96 -31.75
CA ALA A 463 6.13 4.81 -32.92
C ALA A 463 5.36 4.06 -34.01
N PHE A 464 4.39 4.72 -34.66
CA PHE A 464 3.72 4.14 -35.82
C PHE A 464 4.60 4.29 -37.06
N PRO A 465 4.99 3.20 -37.73
CA PRO A 465 5.72 3.28 -38.99
C PRO A 465 4.79 3.68 -40.14
N LYS A 466 5.35 4.24 -41.22
CA LYS A 466 4.61 4.49 -42.46
C LYS A 466 4.35 3.17 -43.19
N ALA A 467 3.18 3.04 -43.80
CA ALA A 467 2.88 1.92 -44.69
C ALA A 467 3.96 1.78 -45.78
N PRO A 468 4.39 0.56 -46.16
CA PRO A 468 3.83 -0.75 -45.78
C PRO A 468 4.40 -1.34 -44.49
N GLN A 469 5.30 -0.65 -43.79
CA GLN A 469 5.87 -1.13 -42.54
C GLN A 469 4.80 -1.08 -41.43
N GLN A 470 4.84 -2.07 -40.52
CA GLN A 470 3.90 -2.20 -39.41
C GLN A 470 4.65 -2.62 -38.15
N ILE A 471 4.13 -2.24 -36.98
CA ILE A 471 4.54 -2.84 -35.70
C ILE A 471 3.52 -3.88 -35.27
N TRP A 472 3.98 -5.02 -34.79
CA TRP A 472 3.15 -6.14 -34.39
C TRP A 472 2.99 -6.22 -32.88
N ALA A 473 1.75 -6.39 -32.42
CA ALA A 473 1.43 -6.70 -31.04
C ALA A 473 0.99 -8.16 -30.89
N GLY A 474 1.55 -8.87 -29.91
CA GLY A 474 1.20 -10.26 -29.65
C GLY A 474 2.21 -11.02 -28.77
N LYS A 475 2.07 -12.35 -28.74
CA LYS A 475 2.95 -13.26 -27.98
C LYS A 475 4.21 -13.64 -28.75
N ASN A 476 5.32 -13.78 -28.03
CA ASN A 476 6.52 -14.46 -28.52
C ASN A 476 6.24 -15.97 -28.66
N LYS A 477 6.66 -16.59 -29.77
CA LYS A 477 6.56 -18.05 -29.95
C LYS A 477 7.57 -18.55 -30.99
N GLY A 478 8.52 -19.39 -30.56
CA GLY A 478 9.59 -19.89 -31.44
C GLY A 478 10.47 -18.75 -31.94
N ASP A 479 10.65 -18.65 -33.27
CA ASP A 479 11.45 -17.59 -33.90
C ASP A 479 10.70 -16.25 -34.07
N TRP A 480 9.39 -16.22 -33.81
CA TRP A 480 8.57 -15.02 -33.97
C TRP A 480 8.68 -14.10 -32.76
N LYS A 481 9.12 -12.85 -32.98
CA LYS A 481 9.18 -11.79 -31.97
C LYS A 481 8.36 -10.56 -32.42
N PRO A 482 7.28 -10.21 -31.71
CA PRO A 482 6.52 -8.99 -31.98
C PRO A 482 7.24 -7.75 -31.45
N ASP A 483 6.98 -6.60 -32.07
CA ASP A 483 7.51 -5.29 -31.65
C ASP A 483 6.92 -4.82 -30.31
N VAL A 484 5.63 -5.09 -30.12
CA VAL A 484 4.89 -4.87 -28.87
C VAL A 484 4.65 -6.25 -28.24
N LEU A 485 5.55 -6.64 -27.35
CA LEU A 485 5.47 -7.92 -26.66
C LEU A 485 4.34 -7.91 -25.62
N LEU A 486 3.32 -8.71 -25.89
CA LEU A 486 2.16 -8.94 -25.03
C LEU A 486 2.16 -10.39 -24.60
N GLY A 487 1.74 -10.67 -23.37
CA GLY A 487 1.49 -12.05 -22.93
C GLY A 487 0.17 -12.21 -22.19
N GLY A 488 -0.07 -13.38 -21.60
CA GLY A 488 -1.28 -13.64 -20.81
C GLY A 488 -2.49 -14.07 -21.64
N VAL A 489 -3.60 -14.37 -20.98
CA VAL A 489 -4.77 -14.94 -21.65
C VAL A 489 -5.51 -13.90 -22.47
N GLY A 490 -6.07 -14.32 -23.60
CA GLY A 490 -6.75 -13.44 -24.55
C GLY A 490 -5.81 -12.69 -25.51
N VAL A 491 -4.49 -12.85 -25.36
CA VAL A 491 -3.51 -12.36 -26.34
C VAL A 491 -3.09 -13.48 -27.29
N SER A 492 -3.09 -13.17 -28.58
CA SER A 492 -2.75 -14.10 -29.66
C SER A 492 -1.30 -13.85 -30.13
N MET A 493 -0.69 -14.84 -30.79
CA MET A 493 0.68 -14.72 -31.34
C MET A 493 0.82 -13.52 -32.28
N LYS A 494 -0.16 -13.35 -33.18
CA LYS A 494 -0.35 -12.15 -34.02
C LYS A 494 -1.69 -11.51 -33.64
N HIS A 495 -1.71 -10.75 -32.56
CA HIS A 495 -2.95 -10.19 -32.03
C HIS A 495 -3.48 -9.07 -32.94
N CYS A 496 -2.66 -8.05 -33.19
CA CYS A 496 -2.95 -6.99 -34.16
C CYS A 496 -1.65 -6.33 -34.67
N ALA A 497 -1.76 -5.61 -35.78
CA ALA A 497 -0.69 -4.82 -36.35
C ALA A 497 -1.08 -3.34 -36.40
N PHE A 498 -0.11 -2.44 -36.24
CA PHE A 498 -0.33 -0.99 -36.31
C PHE A 498 0.57 -0.34 -37.35
N SER A 499 0.02 0.63 -38.10
CA SER A 499 0.76 1.49 -39.01
C SER A 499 0.12 2.87 -39.10
N LEU A 500 0.77 3.81 -39.76
CA LEU A 500 0.11 4.98 -40.29
C LEU A 500 -0.65 4.64 -41.58
N ASP A 501 -1.68 5.43 -41.90
CA ASP A 501 -2.27 5.47 -43.23
C ASP A 501 -1.30 6.09 -44.25
N ASP A 502 -1.62 5.95 -45.55
CA ASP A 502 -0.74 6.42 -46.64
C ASP A 502 -0.49 7.94 -46.58
N ALA A 503 -1.43 8.69 -45.98
CA ALA A 503 -1.34 10.13 -45.78
C ALA A 503 -0.55 10.54 -44.51
N GLY A 504 -0.23 9.61 -43.62
CA GLY A 504 0.40 9.87 -42.32
C GLY A 504 -0.47 10.70 -41.37
N LYS A 505 -1.79 10.73 -41.56
CA LYS A 505 -2.77 11.53 -40.82
C LYS A 505 -3.58 10.71 -39.82
N ALA A 506 -3.63 9.40 -39.96
CA ALA A 506 -4.33 8.52 -39.03
C ALA A 506 -3.51 7.25 -38.74
N ALA A 507 -3.74 6.67 -37.56
CA ALA A 507 -3.19 5.37 -37.23
C ALA A 507 -4.18 4.31 -37.70
N VAL A 508 -3.66 3.15 -38.08
CA VAL A 508 -4.47 2.05 -38.59
C VAL A 508 -4.10 0.80 -37.82
N MET A 509 -5.09 0.19 -37.19
CA MET A 509 -4.97 -1.09 -36.49
C MET A 509 -5.62 -2.19 -37.32
N GLU A 510 -4.87 -3.23 -37.62
CA GLU A 510 -5.38 -4.44 -38.26
C GLU A 510 -5.48 -5.55 -37.22
N VAL A 511 -6.71 -5.91 -36.86
CA VAL A 511 -6.95 -6.98 -35.87
C VAL A 511 -6.93 -8.33 -36.58
N VAL A 512 -5.98 -9.19 -36.20
CA VAL A 512 -5.77 -10.49 -36.85
C VAL A 512 -6.37 -11.59 -35.98
N ASP A 513 -5.62 -12.15 -35.03
CA ASP A 513 -6.13 -13.25 -34.19
C ASP A 513 -6.67 -12.76 -32.84
N GLY A 514 -6.67 -11.45 -32.60
CA GLY A 514 -7.04 -10.83 -31.33
C GLY A 514 -8.52 -10.47 -31.12
N VAL A 515 -9.38 -10.64 -32.14
CA VAL A 515 -10.74 -10.05 -32.21
C VAL A 515 -11.55 -10.14 -30.92
N ASN A 516 -11.62 -11.32 -30.31
CA ASN A 516 -12.45 -11.57 -29.13
C ASN A 516 -11.97 -10.83 -27.85
N PHE A 517 -10.78 -10.25 -27.89
CA PHE A 517 -10.11 -9.57 -26.79
C PHE A 517 -9.46 -8.27 -27.25
N THR A 518 -10.02 -7.63 -28.27
CA THR A 518 -9.62 -6.28 -28.69
C THR A 518 -10.81 -5.35 -28.45
N PHE A 519 -10.57 -4.25 -27.77
CA PHE A 519 -11.55 -3.20 -27.52
C PHE A 519 -11.02 -1.87 -28.00
N VAL A 520 -11.90 -1.07 -28.58
CA VAL A 520 -11.60 0.30 -29.01
C VAL A 520 -12.65 1.20 -28.40
N ASN A 521 -12.23 2.11 -27.52
CA ASN A 521 -13.11 3.04 -26.82
C ASN A 521 -14.23 2.33 -26.02
N GLY A 522 -13.86 1.26 -25.32
CA GLY A 522 -14.78 0.40 -24.57
C GLY A 522 -15.47 -0.68 -25.40
N GLU A 523 -15.70 -0.43 -26.69
CA GLU A 523 -16.45 -1.33 -27.57
C GLU A 523 -15.65 -2.55 -28.01
N LYS A 524 -16.26 -3.73 -27.91
CA LYS A 524 -15.65 -5.00 -28.29
C LYS A 524 -15.61 -5.18 -29.81
N MET A 525 -14.47 -5.61 -30.32
CA MET A 525 -14.33 -5.99 -31.72
C MET A 525 -15.04 -7.32 -32.02
N THR A 526 -15.82 -7.37 -33.10
CA THR A 526 -16.64 -8.54 -33.47
C THR A 526 -16.13 -9.29 -34.71
N GLN A 527 -15.21 -8.70 -35.46
CA GLN A 527 -14.66 -9.29 -36.69
C GLN A 527 -13.21 -8.84 -36.95
N LYS A 528 -12.46 -9.67 -37.71
CA LYS A 528 -11.13 -9.32 -38.22
C LYS A 528 -11.29 -8.22 -39.26
N LYS A 529 -10.92 -6.98 -38.90
CA LYS A 529 -11.03 -5.82 -39.79
C LYS A 529 -9.93 -4.81 -39.53
N ARG A 530 -9.71 -3.97 -40.54
CA ARG A 530 -8.86 -2.78 -40.46
C ARG A 530 -9.67 -1.65 -39.80
N VAL A 531 -9.10 -1.02 -38.77
CA VAL A 531 -9.74 0.03 -37.95
C VAL A 531 -8.87 1.28 -38.04
N THR A 532 -9.49 2.42 -38.36
CA THR A 532 -8.80 3.72 -38.31
C THR A 532 -8.89 4.30 -36.91
N LEU A 533 -7.76 4.69 -36.35
CA LEU A 533 -7.60 5.24 -35.00
C LEU A 533 -7.13 6.70 -35.10
N ARG A 534 -7.67 7.55 -34.23
CA ARG A 534 -7.35 8.99 -34.12
C ARG A 534 -6.68 9.31 -32.79
N CYS A 535 -6.12 10.51 -32.69
CA CYS A 535 -5.57 11.01 -31.44
C CYS A 535 -6.60 10.93 -30.31
N GLY A 536 -6.19 10.36 -29.18
CA GLY A 536 -7.04 10.16 -28.00
C GLY A 536 -7.90 8.90 -28.03
N ASP A 537 -7.83 8.06 -29.07
CA ASP A 537 -8.47 6.74 -29.04
C ASP A 537 -7.79 5.81 -28.03
N ARG A 538 -8.60 5.00 -27.34
CA ARG A 538 -8.18 4.06 -26.31
C ARG A 538 -8.30 2.65 -26.87
N VAL A 539 -7.21 1.92 -26.87
CA VAL A 539 -7.16 0.54 -27.38
C VAL A 539 -6.84 -0.38 -26.21
N VAL A 540 -7.68 -1.37 -25.97
CA VAL A 540 -7.41 -2.44 -25.00
C VAL A 540 -7.17 -3.73 -25.75
N LEU A 541 -6.00 -4.32 -25.56
CA LEU A 541 -5.64 -5.63 -26.13
C LEU A 541 -5.59 -6.66 -25.01
N GLY A 542 -6.07 -7.88 -25.26
CA GLY A 542 -6.18 -8.91 -24.22
C GLY A 542 -7.14 -8.50 -23.10
N GLN A 543 -6.77 -8.81 -21.85
CA GLN A 543 -7.57 -8.53 -20.64
C GLN A 543 -7.15 -7.28 -19.87
N GLY A 544 -6.06 -6.62 -20.25
CA GLY A 544 -5.52 -5.55 -19.40
C GLY A 544 -4.45 -4.67 -20.03
N TYR A 545 -4.15 -4.80 -21.33
CA TYR A 545 -3.19 -3.91 -21.98
C TYR A 545 -3.92 -2.69 -22.52
N ALA A 546 -3.93 -1.61 -21.75
CA ALA A 546 -4.52 -0.35 -22.15
C ALA A 546 -3.48 0.53 -22.86
N PHE A 547 -3.86 1.04 -24.01
CA PHE A 547 -3.06 1.93 -24.82
C PHE A 547 -3.84 3.17 -25.20
N LEU A 548 -3.10 4.26 -25.36
CA LEU A 548 -3.60 5.54 -25.83
C LEU A 548 -2.91 5.90 -27.15
N VAL A 549 -3.71 6.26 -28.15
CA VAL A 549 -3.21 6.71 -29.44
C VAL A 549 -2.86 8.19 -29.35
N VAL A 550 -1.61 8.55 -29.62
CA VAL A 550 -1.12 9.94 -29.46
C VAL A 550 -0.58 10.48 -30.78
N PHE A 551 -1.12 11.63 -31.17
CA PHE A 551 -0.61 12.47 -32.25
C PHE A 551 -0.11 13.79 -31.64
N PRO A 552 1.20 13.93 -31.36
CA PRO A 552 1.74 15.07 -30.61
C PRO A 552 1.43 16.45 -31.23
N LYS A 553 1.23 16.49 -32.57
CA LYS A 553 0.86 17.70 -33.31
C LYS A 553 -0.60 18.11 -33.12
N GLU A 554 -1.48 17.17 -32.79
CA GLU A 554 -2.92 17.43 -32.57
C GLU A 554 -3.20 17.75 -31.09
N GLN A 555 -2.65 16.93 -30.18
CA GLN A 555 -2.85 17.13 -28.75
C GLN A 555 -1.63 16.66 -27.96
N LYS A 556 -1.21 17.46 -26.97
CA LYS A 556 -0.10 17.11 -26.08
C LYS A 556 -0.45 15.84 -25.27
N LYS A 557 0.49 14.90 -25.21
CA LYS A 557 0.40 13.67 -24.41
C LYS A 557 -0.03 13.95 -22.96
N SER A 558 0.54 14.98 -22.32
CA SER A 558 0.19 15.34 -20.93
C SER A 558 -1.29 15.65 -20.73
N LYS A 559 -1.95 16.32 -21.67
CA LYS A 559 -3.39 16.60 -21.59
C LYS A 559 -4.23 15.35 -21.76
N LEU A 560 -3.79 14.41 -22.61
CA LEU A 560 -4.49 13.14 -22.81
C LEU A 560 -4.36 12.25 -21.56
N LEU A 561 -3.17 12.19 -20.95
CA LEU A 561 -2.93 11.43 -19.72
C LEU A 561 -3.62 12.01 -18.48
N GLN A 562 -3.94 13.31 -18.48
CA GLN A 562 -4.81 13.91 -17.46
C GLN A 562 -6.28 13.51 -17.63
N LYS A 563 -6.70 13.20 -18.86
CA LYS A 563 -8.08 12.89 -19.20
C LYS A 563 -8.38 11.39 -19.13
N TYR A 564 -7.42 10.55 -19.49
CA TYR A 564 -7.56 9.11 -19.58
C TYR A 564 -6.47 8.43 -18.77
N ASP A 565 -6.87 7.65 -17.77
CA ASP A 565 -6.01 6.80 -16.98
C ASP A 565 -6.32 5.31 -17.23
N TYR A 566 -5.50 4.44 -16.65
CA TYR A 566 -5.62 2.99 -16.83
C TYR A 566 -6.95 2.45 -16.32
N GLU A 567 -7.34 2.84 -15.09
CA GLU A 567 -8.57 2.37 -14.45
C GLU A 567 -9.81 2.81 -15.24
N GLY A 568 -9.89 4.07 -15.66
CA GLY A 568 -11.04 4.61 -16.38
C GLY A 568 -11.26 3.92 -17.73
N ILE A 569 -10.19 3.56 -18.45
CA ILE A 569 -10.32 2.84 -19.72
C ILE A 569 -10.81 1.40 -19.51
N LEU A 570 -10.35 0.73 -18.45
CA LEU A 570 -10.87 -0.60 -18.13
C LEU A 570 -12.33 -0.54 -17.67
N GLU A 571 -12.71 0.50 -16.94
CA GLU A 571 -14.11 0.75 -16.58
C GLU A 571 -14.98 0.94 -17.83
N GLU A 572 -14.52 1.71 -18.83
CA GLU A 572 -15.22 1.86 -20.12
C GLU A 572 -15.51 0.50 -20.77
N VAL A 573 -14.54 -0.42 -20.76
CA VAL A 573 -14.71 -1.78 -21.29
C VAL A 573 -15.73 -2.58 -20.47
N CYS A 574 -15.65 -2.54 -19.13
CA CYS A 574 -16.57 -3.28 -18.25
C CYS A 574 -18.02 -2.78 -18.40
N VAL A 575 -18.20 -1.47 -18.52
CA VAL A 575 -19.52 -0.84 -18.75
C VAL A 575 -20.07 -1.22 -20.11
N ALA A 576 -19.26 -1.17 -21.17
CA ALA A 576 -19.68 -1.54 -22.52
C ALA A 576 -20.05 -3.03 -22.63
N GLN A 577 -19.41 -3.90 -21.84
CA GLN A 577 -19.76 -5.32 -21.75
C GLN A 577 -21.02 -5.61 -20.89
N GLY A 578 -21.57 -4.60 -20.21
CA GLY A 578 -22.72 -4.76 -19.33
C GLY A 578 -22.40 -5.42 -17.99
N ASP A 579 -21.11 -5.54 -17.63
CA ASP A 579 -20.68 -6.14 -16.36
C ASP A 579 -20.94 -5.22 -15.16
N VAL A 580 -20.98 -3.91 -15.42
CA VAL A 580 -21.20 -2.85 -14.43
C VAL A 580 -22.28 -1.91 -14.97
N LYS A 581 -23.30 -1.60 -14.16
CA LYS A 581 -24.28 -0.56 -14.51
C LYS A 581 -23.59 0.81 -14.42
N LYS A 582 -23.83 1.71 -15.38
CA LYS A 582 -23.27 3.07 -15.42
C LYS A 582 -23.30 3.72 -14.02
N SER A 583 -22.12 3.99 -13.48
CA SER A 583 -21.84 4.63 -12.20
C SER A 583 -21.96 6.17 -12.23
N LYS A 584 -22.56 6.76 -13.28
CA LYS A 584 -22.98 8.16 -13.21
C LYS A 584 -24.39 8.17 -12.65
N PRO A 585 -24.63 8.78 -11.47
CA PRO A 585 -25.99 8.92 -10.96
C PRO A 585 -26.82 9.62 -12.04
N THR A 586 -27.97 9.04 -12.35
CA THR A 586 -28.91 9.61 -13.32
C THR A 586 -29.30 11.03 -12.88
N GLU A 587 -29.69 11.89 -13.82
CA GLU A 587 -30.19 13.24 -13.46
C GLU A 587 -31.32 13.15 -12.41
N ALA A 588 -32.16 12.13 -12.50
CA ALA A 588 -33.20 11.84 -11.51
C ALA A 588 -32.63 11.53 -10.11
N GLU A 589 -31.58 10.71 -10.01
CA GLU A 589 -30.93 10.37 -8.73
C GLU A 589 -30.17 11.56 -8.13
N LEU A 590 -29.52 12.39 -8.97
CA LEU A 590 -28.87 13.63 -8.55
C LEU A 590 -29.88 14.67 -8.05
N GLU A 591 -31.03 14.78 -8.72
CA GLU A 591 -32.09 15.70 -8.37
C GLU A 591 -32.83 15.25 -7.10
N GLU A 592 -32.98 13.94 -6.91
CA GLU A 592 -33.49 13.35 -5.67
C GLU A 592 -32.49 13.51 -4.50
N GLU A 593 -31.17 13.33 -4.72
CA GLU A 593 -30.14 13.59 -3.70
C GLU A 593 -30.12 15.08 -3.31
N LYS A 594 -30.29 15.98 -4.29
CA LYS A 594 -30.33 17.42 -4.08
C LYS A 594 -31.58 17.82 -3.28
N LYS A 595 -32.76 17.31 -3.66
CA LYS A 595 -34.01 17.49 -2.89
C LYS A 595 -33.87 17.00 -1.45
N ARG A 596 -33.30 15.82 -1.22
CA ARG A 596 -33.09 15.28 0.14
C ARG A 596 -32.10 16.10 0.96
N LYS A 597 -31.02 16.62 0.33
CA LYS A 597 -30.08 17.55 1.02
C LYS A 597 -30.77 18.87 1.39
N ASP A 598 -31.61 19.39 0.51
CA ASP A 598 -32.35 20.63 0.75
C ASP A 598 -33.41 20.43 1.86
N GLU A 599 -34.07 19.27 1.92
CA GLU A 599 -34.98 18.89 3.00
C GLU A 599 -34.26 18.77 4.34
N TYR A 600 -33.09 18.13 4.39
CA TYR A 600 -32.29 18.03 5.60
C TYR A 600 -31.82 19.41 6.08
N LYS A 601 -31.33 20.25 5.16
CA LYS A 601 -30.93 21.62 5.46
C LYS A 601 -32.09 22.42 6.06
N LYS A 602 -33.31 22.28 5.50
CA LYS A 602 -34.53 22.87 6.06
C LYS A 602 -34.86 22.35 7.46
N GLN A 603 -34.69 21.06 7.74
CA GLN A 603 -34.92 20.51 9.08
C GLN A 603 -33.92 21.05 10.11
N VAL A 604 -32.64 21.19 9.73
CA VAL A 604 -31.61 21.77 10.61
C VAL A 604 -31.86 23.26 10.85
N GLU A 605 -32.21 24.02 9.81
CA GLU A 605 -32.56 25.43 9.92
C GLU A 605 -33.80 25.64 10.79
N ALA A 606 -34.86 24.84 10.60
CA ALA A 606 -36.06 24.89 11.42
C ALA A 606 -35.78 24.56 12.90
N ALA A 607 -34.89 23.60 13.18
CA ALA A 607 -34.47 23.28 14.55
C ALA A 607 -33.65 24.43 15.18
N GLN A 608 -32.79 25.11 14.40
CA GLN A 608 -32.04 26.28 14.87
C GLN A 608 -32.94 27.51 15.10
N GLU A 609 -33.96 27.72 14.26
CA GLU A 609 -34.94 28.79 14.46
C GLU A 609 -35.84 28.53 15.66
N ALA A 610 -36.28 27.27 15.86
CA ALA A 610 -37.00 26.87 17.07
C ALA A 610 -36.18 27.14 18.34
N MET A 611 -34.86 26.90 18.30
CA MET A 611 -33.94 27.26 19.39
C MET A 611 -33.98 28.75 19.70
N LYS A 612 -33.75 29.60 18.70
CA LYS A 612 -33.73 31.06 18.89
C LYS A 612 -35.07 31.58 19.42
N LYS A 613 -36.18 30.99 18.97
CA LYS A 613 -37.51 31.37 19.44
C LYS A 613 -37.72 31.00 20.91
N GLN A 614 -37.36 29.78 21.32
CA GLN A 614 -37.45 29.34 22.71
C GLN A 614 -36.53 30.12 23.64
N GLU A 615 -35.31 30.45 23.18
CA GLU A 615 -34.35 31.26 23.93
C GLU A 615 -34.87 32.68 24.18
N LYS A 616 -35.56 33.25 23.18
CA LYS A 616 -36.21 34.57 23.28
C LYS A 616 -37.43 34.54 24.22
N GLU A 617 -38.29 33.53 24.09
CA GLU A 617 -39.42 33.32 25.02
C GLU A 617 -38.96 33.09 26.47
N PHE A 618 -37.81 32.43 26.66
CA PHE A 618 -37.21 32.24 27.98
C PHE A 618 -36.62 33.54 28.54
N GLN A 619 -35.93 34.36 27.73
CA GLN A 619 -35.46 35.68 28.17
C GLN A 619 -36.62 36.59 28.59
N GLU A 620 -37.75 36.52 27.90
CA GLU A 620 -38.97 37.26 28.27
C GLU A 620 -39.59 36.73 29.56
N LYS A 621 -39.68 35.40 29.73
CA LYS A 621 -40.15 34.77 30.98
C LYS A 621 -39.23 35.01 32.17
N MET A 622 -37.91 35.04 31.97
CA MET A 622 -36.92 35.36 33.01
C MET A 622 -37.02 36.82 33.44
N LYS A 623 -37.20 37.76 32.50
CA LYS A 623 -37.49 39.16 32.83
C LYS A 623 -38.82 39.33 33.57
N ALA A 624 -39.82 38.52 33.27
CA ALA A 624 -41.08 38.51 34.02
C ALA A 624 -40.91 37.90 35.43
N ALA A 625 -40.06 36.88 35.57
CA ALA A 625 -39.74 36.20 36.82
C ALA A 625 -38.76 36.97 37.73
N GLU A 626 -38.12 38.06 37.27
CA GLU A 626 -37.37 38.99 38.14
C GLU A 626 -38.24 39.63 39.24
N LYS A 627 -39.57 39.57 39.10
CA LYS A 627 -40.55 40.01 40.11
C LYS A 627 -41.13 38.87 40.96
N ALA A 628 -40.66 37.64 40.76
CA ALA A 628 -41.14 36.42 41.41
C ALA A 628 -40.15 35.89 42.46
N ASN A 629 -40.59 34.94 43.28
CA ASN A 629 -39.80 34.41 44.41
C ASN A 629 -38.68 33.47 43.94
N ASP A 630 -37.58 33.35 44.70
CA ASP A 630 -36.35 32.61 44.30
C ASP A 630 -36.61 31.14 43.89
N GLN A 631 -37.65 30.51 44.42
CA GLN A 631 -38.07 29.15 44.06
C GLN A 631 -38.62 29.01 42.63
N GLU A 632 -39.36 30.01 42.13
CA GLU A 632 -39.89 29.99 40.76
C GLU A 632 -38.78 30.20 39.73
N LYS A 633 -37.82 31.08 40.05
CA LYS A 633 -36.64 31.32 39.22
C LYS A 633 -35.81 30.04 39.03
N LYS A 634 -35.53 29.32 40.11
CA LYS A 634 -34.81 28.03 40.04
C LYS A 634 -35.55 26.96 39.23
N LYS A 635 -36.88 26.85 39.37
CA LYS A 635 -37.70 25.91 38.57
C LYS A 635 -37.64 26.23 37.08
N LEU A 636 -37.73 27.51 36.70
CA LEU A 636 -37.63 27.97 35.31
C LEU A 636 -36.25 27.70 34.71
N GLU A 637 -35.18 27.92 35.48
CA GLU A 637 -33.80 27.63 35.06
C GLU A 637 -33.57 26.12 34.85
N GLU A 638 -34.08 25.26 35.73
CA GLU A 638 -34.00 23.80 35.55
C GLU A 638 -34.79 23.30 34.34
N GLU A 639 -35.98 23.86 34.11
CA GLU A 639 -36.81 23.49 32.95
C GLU A 639 -36.14 23.88 31.62
N PHE A 640 -35.47 25.04 31.59
CA PHE A 640 -34.69 25.49 30.44
C PHE A 640 -33.48 24.59 30.20
N LYS A 641 -32.74 24.23 31.26
CA LYS A 641 -31.58 23.34 31.16
C LYS A 641 -31.96 21.96 30.63
N LYS A 642 -33.12 21.42 31.05
CA LYS A 642 -33.69 20.17 30.53
C LYS A 642 -34.09 20.29 29.04
N LYS A 643 -34.74 21.38 28.64
CA LYS A 643 -35.14 21.62 27.25
C LYS A 643 -33.94 21.82 26.32
N GLN A 644 -32.92 22.56 26.77
CA GLN A 644 -31.66 22.74 26.03
C GLN A 644 -30.92 21.42 25.83
N ALA A 645 -30.79 20.61 26.89
CA ALA A 645 -30.17 19.30 26.80
C ALA A 645 -30.92 18.35 25.86
N ALA A 646 -32.26 18.35 25.88
CA ALA A 646 -33.09 17.54 24.98
C ALA A 646 -32.90 17.94 23.51
N LEU A 647 -32.75 19.24 23.22
CA LEU A 647 -32.60 19.76 21.87
C LEU A 647 -31.18 19.56 21.33
N ASP A 648 -30.14 19.68 22.17
CA ASP A 648 -28.76 19.33 21.83
C ASP A 648 -28.60 17.82 21.58
N ALA A 649 -29.31 16.98 22.33
CA ALA A 649 -29.40 15.55 22.08
C ALA A 649 -30.06 15.25 20.72
N GLN A 650 -31.16 15.95 20.38
CA GLN A 650 -31.84 15.82 19.10
C GLN A 650 -30.94 16.23 17.92
N LYS A 651 -30.16 17.30 18.07
CA LYS A 651 -29.20 17.76 17.05
C LYS A 651 -28.08 16.74 16.84
N LYS A 652 -27.47 16.24 17.92
CA LYS A 652 -26.46 15.17 17.85
C LYS A 652 -27.02 13.91 17.19
N GLU A 653 -28.28 13.55 17.46
CA GLU A 653 -28.94 12.41 16.83
C GLU A 653 -29.13 12.61 15.32
N LEU A 654 -29.50 13.82 14.90
CA LEU A 654 -29.70 14.18 13.49
C LEU A 654 -28.37 14.17 12.71
N ASP A 655 -27.30 14.75 13.26
CA ASP A 655 -25.95 14.71 12.69
C ASP A 655 -25.45 13.26 12.57
N ARG A 656 -25.74 12.43 13.57
CA ARG A 656 -25.39 11.01 13.59
C ARG A 656 -26.15 10.19 12.55
N LYS A 657 -27.45 10.45 12.36
CA LYS A 657 -28.24 9.83 11.29
C LYS A 657 -27.68 10.18 9.92
N GLU A 658 -27.27 11.43 9.71
CA GLU A 658 -26.66 11.83 8.44
C GLU A 658 -25.29 11.19 8.23
N MET A 659 -24.44 11.15 9.26
CA MET A 659 -23.13 10.51 9.20
C MET A 659 -23.24 9.01 8.91
N ARG A 660 -24.16 8.30 9.57
CA ARG A 660 -24.46 6.88 9.28
C ARG A 660 -24.93 6.66 7.85
N ARG A 661 -25.81 7.54 7.34
CA ARG A 661 -26.28 7.48 5.95
C ARG A 661 -25.13 7.66 4.96
N ARG A 662 -24.25 8.65 5.21
CA ARG A 662 -23.08 8.91 4.37
C ARG A 662 -22.12 7.71 4.40
N ALA A 663 -21.87 7.14 5.58
CA ALA A 663 -21.03 5.95 5.72
C ALA A 663 -21.60 4.74 4.96
N ALA A 664 -22.90 4.47 5.09
CA ALA A 664 -23.56 3.38 4.37
C ALA A 664 -23.52 3.57 2.84
N GLU A 665 -23.70 4.81 2.36
CA GLU A 665 -23.56 5.13 0.94
C GLU A 665 -22.11 4.95 0.47
N THR A 666 -21.13 5.44 1.24
CA THR A 666 -19.71 5.25 0.95
C THR A 666 -19.33 3.78 0.90
N ASP A 667 -19.84 2.96 1.83
CA ASP A 667 -19.64 1.50 1.82
C ASP A 667 -20.26 0.85 0.57
N ARG A 668 -21.46 1.28 0.14
CA ARG A 668 -22.09 0.79 -1.08
C ARG A 668 -21.24 1.07 -2.33
N VAL A 669 -20.81 2.32 -2.51
CA VAL A 669 -19.96 2.70 -3.66
C VAL A 669 -18.58 2.01 -3.56
N ALA A 670 -18.05 1.80 -2.35
CA ALA A 670 -16.81 1.05 -2.16
C ALA A 670 -16.94 -0.41 -2.62
N VAL A 671 -18.07 -1.07 -2.33
CA VAL A 671 -18.38 -2.42 -2.82
C VAL A 671 -18.47 -2.45 -4.34
N GLU A 672 -19.19 -1.51 -4.96
CA GLU A 672 -19.32 -1.41 -6.42
C GLU A 672 -17.96 -1.20 -7.09
N ASN A 673 -17.16 -0.25 -6.62
CA ASN A 673 -15.83 0.00 -7.17
C ASN A 673 -14.90 -1.20 -6.98
N LYS A 674 -14.99 -1.88 -5.84
CA LYS A 674 -14.19 -3.08 -5.60
C LYS A 674 -14.62 -4.20 -6.55
N LEU A 675 -15.91 -4.35 -6.82
CA LEU A 675 -16.42 -5.28 -7.82
C LEU A 675 -15.88 -4.96 -9.23
N THR A 676 -15.93 -3.69 -9.66
CA THR A 676 -15.36 -3.25 -10.95
C THR A 676 -13.88 -3.59 -11.07
N SER A 677 -13.10 -3.44 -10.00
CA SER A 677 -11.67 -3.79 -10.02
C SER A 677 -11.40 -5.31 -10.11
N ILE A 678 -12.26 -6.14 -9.52
CA ILE A 678 -12.05 -7.60 -9.41
C ILE A 678 -12.60 -8.35 -10.62
N LEU A 679 -13.69 -7.88 -11.23
CA LEU A 679 -14.35 -8.55 -12.34
C LEU A 679 -13.39 -8.89 -13.51
N PRO A 680 -12.50 -7.99 -13.96
CA PRO A 680 -11.49 -8.33 -14.97
C PRO A 680 -10.58 -9.48 -14.52
N MET A 681 -10.15 -9.50 -13.26
CA MET A 681 -9.31 -10.56 -12.72
C MET A 681 -10.04 -11.91 -12.68
N ILE A 682 -11.32 -11.91 -12.28
CA ILE A 682 -12.17 -13.13 -12.26
C ILE A 682 -12.30 -13.71 -13.66
N LYS A 683 -12.55 -12.85 -14.66
CA LYS A 683 -12.62 -13.26 -16.07
C LYS A 683 -11.29 -13.84 -16.52
N GLU A 684 -10.19 -13.17 -16.20
CA GLU A 684 -8.84 -13.64 -16.53
C GLU A 684 -8.52 -15.00 -15.90
N ALA A 685 -8.72 -15.17 -14.59
CA ALA A 685 -8.50 -16.42 -13.88
C ALA A 685 -9.34 -17.56 -14.47
N SER A 686 -10.59 -17.29 -14.82
CA SER A 686 -11.47 -18.28 -15.45
C SER A 686 -10.92 -18.77 -16.78
N MET A 687 -10.35 -17.87 -17.59
CA MET A 687 -9.74 -18.29 -18.85
C MET A 687 -8.38 -18.96 -18.66
N ILE A 688 -7.58 -18.55 -17.67
CA ILE A 688 -6.34 -19.26 -17.34
C ILE A 688 -6.67 -20.70 -16.90
N ALA A 689 -7.70 -20.87 -16.06
CA ALA A 689 -8.18 -22.19 -15.67
C ALA A 689 -8.55 -23.04 -16.89
N ALA A 690 -9.31 -22.46 -17.83
CA ALA A 690 -9.70 -23.15 -19.06
C ALA A 690 -8.49 -23.56 -19.93
N GLU A 691 -7.52 -22.67 -20.14
CA GLU A 691 -6.31 -22.93 -20.94
C GLU A 691 -5.41 -24.01 -20.31
N LEU A 692 -5.35 -24.04 -18.98
CA LEU A 692 -4.64 -25.06 -18.19
C LEU A 692 -5.46 -26.34 -17.95
N LYS A 693 -6.68 -26.44 -18.51
CA LYS A 693 -7.63 -27.55 -18.31
C LYS A 693 -7.94 -27.84 -16.83
N LYS A 694 -8.00 -26.79 -16.01
CA LYS A 694 -8.31 -26.87 -14.57
C LYS A 694 -9.83 -26.78 -14.33
N PRO A 695 -10.39 -27.54 -13.38
CA PRO A 695 -11.84 -27.64 -13.17
C PRO A 695 -12.36 -26.57 -12.21
N TYR A 696 -11.89 -25.32 -12.33
CA TYR A 696 -12.25 -24.24 -11.40
C TYR A 696 -13.00 -23.11 -12.10
N GLU A 697 -14.04 -22.62 -11.43
CA GLU A 697 -14.87 -21.50 -11.86
C GLU A 697 -14.84 -20.41 -10.79
N PHE A 698 -14.79 -19.16 -11.22
CA PHE A 698 -14.69 -18.01 -10.32
C PHE A 698 -15.94 -17.15 -10.44
N GLN A 699 -16.53 -16.78 -9.31
CA GLN A 699 -17.68 -15.88 -9.29
C GLN A 699 -17.53 -14.85 -8.17
N PRO A 700 -17.92 -13.58 -8.41
CA PRO A 700 -18.03 -12.61 -7.34
C PRO A 700 -19.23 -12.98 -6.46
N THR A 701 -19.04 -12.96 -5.16
CA THR A 701 -20.07 -13.15 -4.15
C THR A 701 -19.90 -12.08 -3.07
N PHE A 702 -20.83 -12.04 -2.13
CA PHE A 702 -20.89 -11.02 -1.10
C PHE A 702 -20.86 -11.67 0.27
N ASP A 703 -20.01 -11.14 1.14
CA ASP A 703 -19.91 -11.51 2.54
C ASP A 703 -20.50 -10.38 3.39
N MET A 704 -21.49 -10.73 4.21
CA MET A 704 -22.20 -9.82 5.09
C MET A 704 -21.54 -9.81 6.46
N ASP A 705 -21.19 -8.61 6.90
CA ASP A 705 -20.59 -8.33 8.19
C ASP A 705 -21.40 -7.26 8.94
N PHE A 706 -21.06 -7.02 10.20
CA PHE A 706 -21.72 -6.01 11.03
C PHE A 706 -20.73 -4.96 11.53
N THR A 707 -21.14 -3.70 11.54
CA THR A 707 -20.40 -2.62 12.23
C THR A 707 -20.54 -2.78 13.74
N SER A 708 -19.73 -2.05 14.52
CA SER A 708 -19.87 -1.97 15.98
C SER A 708 -21.24 -1.45 16.43
N THR A 709 -21.95 -0.71 15.57
CA THR A 709 -23.31 -0.20 15.81
C THR A 709 -24.41 -1.19 15.40
N GLY A 710 -24.07 -2.34 14.83
CA GLY A 710 -25.01 -3.35 14.35
C GLY A 710 -25.55 -3.12 12.94
N ASP A 711 -24.99 -2.17 12.19
CA ASP A 711 -25.38 -1.91 10.80
C ASP A 711 -24.75 -2.96 9.88
N LYS A 712 -25.51 -3.39 8.86
CA LYS A 712 -25.03 -4.39 7.89
C LYS A 712 -24.01 -3.77 6.94
N ARG A 713 -22.88 -4.45 6.76
CA ARG A 713 -21.83 -4.09 5.80
C ARG A 713 -21.62 -5.23 4.84
N THR A 714 -21.57 -4.92 3.55
CA THR A 714 -21.30 -5.92 2.51
C THR A 714 -19.84 -5.82 2.10
N LYS A 715 -19.16 -6.96 1.93
CA LYS A 715 -17.81 -7.05 1.38
C LYS A 715 -17.83 -7.92 0.13
N VAL A 716 -17.04 -7.55 -0.87
CA VAL A 716 -16.86 -8.39 -2.08
C VAL A 716 -15.91 -9.52 -1.74
N ILE A 717 -16.30 -10.75 -2.05
CA ILE A 717 -15.47 -11.95 -2.00
C ILE A 717 -15.56 -12.69 -3.34
N ILE A 718 -14.62 -13.61 -3.58
CA ILE A 718 -14.57 -14.43 -4.79
C ILE A 718 -14.79 -15.87 -4.36
N THR A 719 -15.92 -16.46 -4.74
CA THR A 719 -16.15 -17.90 -4.53
C THR A 719 -15.53 -18.68 -5.69
N VAL A 720 -14.64 -19.60 -5.35
CA VAL A 720 -14.05 -20.56 -6.29
C VAL A 720 -14.85 -21.86 -6.21
N LYS A 721 -15.42 -22.26 -7.34
CA LYS A 721 -16.18 -23.50 -7.49
C LYS A 721 -15.35 -24.54 -8.23
N SER A 722 -15.57 -25.81 -7.91
CA SER A 722 -15.13 -26.93 -8.73
C SER A 722 -16.30 -27.87 -8.97
N GLN A 723 -16.53 -28.23 -10.23
CA GLN A 723 -17.70 -29.04 -10.64
C GLN A 723 -19.03 -28.46 -10.11
N GLY A 724 -19.17 -27.13 -10.16
CA GLY A 724 -20.35 -26.39 -9.69
C GLY A 724 -20.47 -26.23 -8.16
N LYS A 725 -19.61 -26.87 -7.35
CA LYS A 725 -19.66 -26.77 -5.87
C LYS A 725 -18.64 -25.76 -5.35
N PRO A 726 -19.00 -24.88 -4.39
CA PRO A 726 -18.05 -23.94 -3.79
C PRO A 726 -17.00 -24.70 -2.97
N VAL A 727 -15.72 -24.46 -3.27
CA VAL A 727 -14.58 -25.11 -2.61
C VAL A 727 -13.77 -24.11 -1.80
N TYR A 728 -13.50 -22.92 -2.36
CA TYR A 728 -12.71 -21.88 -1.71
C TYR A 728 -13.40 -20.53 -1.74
N GLU A 729 -13.01 -19.66 -0.82
CA GLU A 729 -13.46 -18.27 -0.76
C GLU A 729 -12.23 -17.39 -0.62
N TRP A 730 -12.05 -16.52 -1.61
CA TRP A 730 -10.91 -15.63 -1.68
C TRP A 730 -11.36 -14.21 -1.42
N THR A 731 -10.61 -13.50 -0.58
CA THR A 731 -10.73 -12.06 -0.51
C THR A 731 -10.20 -11.45 -1.82
N PRO A 732 -10.55 -10.20 -2.13
CA PRO A 732 -9.98 -9.51 -3.27
C PRO A 732 -8.46 -9.49 -3.30
N ALA A 733 -7.81 -9.31 -2.15
CA ALA A 733 -6.36 -9.34 -2.02
C ALA A 733 -5.77 -10.71 -2.38
N VAL A 734 -6.44 -11.80 -1.98
CA VAL A 734 -6.05 -13.17 -2.36
C VAL A 734 -6.15 -13.34 -3.87
N MET A 735 -7.23 -12.84 -4.50
CA MET A 735 -7.41 -12.90 -5.95
C MET A 735 -6.36 -12.09 -6.71
N GLU A 736 -6.10 -10.85 -6.29
CA GLU A 736 -5.06 -9.96 -6.84
C GLU A 736 -3.68 -10.61 -6.79
N ASN A 737 -3.41 -11.39 -5.75
CA ASN A 737 -2.16 -12.13 -5.64
C ASN A 737 -2.16 -13.39 -6.52
N ARG A 738 -3.25 -14.17 -6.48
CA ARG A 738 -3.37 -15.43 -7.24
C ARG A 738 -3.44 -15.24 -8.74
N ILE A 739 -4.02 -14.16 -9.24
CA ILE A 739 -4.10 -13.93 -10.69
C ILE A 739 -2.70 -13.80 -11.32
N PHE A 740 -1.78 -13.12 -10.63
CA PHE A 740 -0.38 -13.02 -11.04
C PHE A 740 0.26 -14.41 -11.12
N LEU A 741 0.05 -15.21 -10.10
CA LEU A 741 0.54 -16.58 -10.03
C LEU A 741 -0.04 -17.46 -11.15
N MET A 742 -1.32 -17.29 -11.46
CA MET A 742 -1.95 -17.97 -12.60
C MET A 742 -1.30 -17.58 -13.93
N ARG A 743 -0.93 -16.31 -14.11
CA ARG A 743 -0.20 -15.82 -15.30
C ARG A 743 1.16 -16.50 -15.45
N ASP A 744 1.96 -16.55 -14.39
CA ASP A 744 3.26 -17.23 -14.43
C ASP A 744 3.13 -18.73 -14.72
N LEU A 745 2.10 -19.38 -14.15
CA LEU A 745 1.85 -20.80 -14.43
C LEU A 745 1.58 -21.00 -15.92
N LEU A 746 0.78 -20.10 -16.49
CA LEU A 746 0.41 -20.15 -17.89
C LEU A 746 1.62 -19.92 -18.80
N ASP A 747 2.50 -18.98 -18.46
CA ASP A 747 3.71 -18.73 -19.24
C ASP A 747 4.64 -19.94 -19.20
N ALA A 748 4.92 -20.48 -18.02
CA ALA A 748 5.72 -21.70 -17.88
C ALA A 748 5.09 -22.91 -18.61
N TYR A 749 3.76 -23.05 -18.56
CA TYR A 749 3.02 -24.06 -19.31
C TYR A 749 3.08 -23.84 -20.83
N THR A 750 3.09 -22.59 -21.27
CA THR A 750 3.18 -22.22 -22.68
C THR A 750 4.55 -22.52 -23.26
N ASP A 751 5.61 -22.30 -22.46
CA ASP A 751 7.00 -22.57 -22.83
C ASP A 751 7.41 -24.04 -22.68
N ALA A 752 6.61 -24.84 -21.96
CA ALA A 752 6.86 -26.26 -21.78
C ALA A 752 6.77 -27.03 -23.12
N LYS A 753 7.84 -27.76 -23.46
CA LYS A 753 7.87 -28.64 -24.64
C LYS A 753 6.82 -29.75 -24.58
N ASP A 754 6.53 -30.25 -23.37
CA ASP A 754 5.52 -31.26 -23.09
C ASP A 754 4.59 -30.75 -21.98
N LYS A 755 3.44 -30.25 -22.43
CA LYS A 755 2.41 -29.62 -21.61
C LYS A 755 1.75 -30.58 -20.62
N ASP A 756 1.51 -31.82 -21.03
CA ASP A 756 0.86 -32.82 -20.19
C ASP A 756 1.81 -33.29 -19.07
N LYS A 757 3.10 -33.46 -19.39
CA LYS A 757 4.12 -33.78 -18.38
C LYS A 757 4.35 -32.61 -17.42
N PHE A 758 4.33 -31.37 -17.90
CA PHE A 758 4.44 -30.18 -17.04
C PHE A 758 3.33 -30.15 -15.98
N LEU A 759 2.07 -30.32 -16.39
CA LEU A 759 0.94 -30.32 -15.47
C LEU A 759 0.97 -31.50 -14.49
N LYS A 760 1.44 -32.69 -14.91
CA LYS A 760 1.60 -33.85 -14.03
C LYS A 760 2.69 -33.66 -12.97
N ASN A 761 3.73 -32.90 -13.29
CA ASN A 761 4.84 -32.62 -12.38
C ASN A 761 4.58 -31.42 -11.45
N LEU A 762 3.53 -30.63 -11.71
CA LEU A 762 3.14 -29.52 -10.85
C LEU A 762 2.65 -30.07 -9.51
N LYS A 763 3.37 -29.77 -8.43
CA LYS A 763 2.92 -30.17 -7.10
C LYS A 763 1.65 -29.41 -6.74
N LYS A 764 0.78 -30.06 -5.96
CA LYS A 764 -0.48 -29.47 -5.49
C LYS A 764 -0.25 -28.14 -4.77
N GLU A 765 0.85 -28.05 -4.03
CA GLU A 765 1.24 -26.86 -3.30
C GLU A 765 1.57 -25.68 -4.20
N ASP A 766 2.12 -25.94 -5.38
CA ASP A 766 2.52 -24.95 -6.37
C ASP A 766 1.35 -24.53 -7.29
N ASP A 767 0.16 -25.14 -7.15
CA ASP A 767 -1.03 -24.86 -7.98
C ASP A 767 -1.78 -23.61 -7.48
N PRO A 768 -1.86 -22.51 -8.27
CA PRO A 768 -2.43 -21.24 -7.84
C PRO A 768 -3.96 -21.27 -7.85
N PHE A 769 -4.56 -22.38 -8.27
CA PHE A 769 -5.99 -22.63 -8.18
C PHE A 769 -6.38 -23.42 -6.91
N TRP A 770 -5.41 -23.95 -6.18
CA TRP A 770 -5.65 -24.83 -5.04
C TRP A 770 -5.45 -24.10 -3.69
N ASP A 771 -6.25 -24.51 -2.69
CA ASP A 771 -6.14 -24.09 -1.29
C ASP A 771 -6.31 -25.32 -0.37
N PRO A 772 -5.64 -25.35 0.80
CA PRO A 772 -5.94 -26.34 1.83
C PRO A 772 -7.37 -26.14 2.33
N ILE A 773 -8.15 -27.22 2.39
CA ILE A 773 -9.54 -27.16 2.85
C ILE A 773 -9.55 -26.77 4.33
N GLN A 774 -10.11 -25.61 4.64
CA GLN A 774 -10.29 -25.16 6.02
C GLN A 774 -11.32 -26.05 6.70
N GLY A 775 -10.91 -26.72 7.79
CA GLY A 775 -11.78 -27.61 8.55
C GLY A 775 -12.85 -26.86 9.34
N GLU A 776 -12.56 -25.64 9.78
CA GLU A 776 -13.44 -24.79 10.61
C GLU A 776 -14.00 -23.65 9.77
N LYS A 777 -15.32 -23.38 9.88
CA LYS A 777 -16.03 -22.32 9.17
C LYS A 777 -16.91 -21.52 10.12
N CYS A 778 -17.03 -20.22 9.86
CA CYS A 778 -18.04 -19.38 10.50
C CYS A 778 -19.42 -19.74 9.93
N ILE A 779 -20.32 -20.21 10.79
CA ILE A 779 -21.70 -20.55 10.45
C ILE A 779 -22.51 -19.26 10.27
N GLY A 780 -22.31 -18.29 11.18
CA GLY A 780 -22.98 -17.01 11.13
C GLY A 780 -22.67 -16.13 12.34
N LYS A 781 -23.22 -14.92 12.34
CA LYS A 781 -23.05 -13.92 13.39
C LYS A 781 -24.40 -13.56 14.00
N SER A 782 -24.38 -13.26 15.30
CA SER A 782 -25.55 -12.83 16.06
C SER A 782 -25.23 -11.60 16.90
N LEU A 783 -26.21 -10.74 17.12
CA LEU A 783 -26.04 -9.41 17.71
C LEU A 783 -26.87 -9.28 18.99
N LEU A 784 -26.26 -8.74 20.04
CA LEU A 784 -26.95 -8.38 21.28
C LEU A 784 -26.72 -6.90 21.59
N PHE A 785 -27.81 -6.14 21.76
CA PHE A 785 -27.76 -4.72 22.13
C PHE A 785 -27.51 -4.57 23.63
N LEU A 786 -26.63 -3.66 24.00
CA LEU A 786 -26.16 -3.53 25.39
C LEU A 786 -26.83 -2.40 26.16
N LYS A 787 -27.75 -1.64 25.53
CA LYS A 787 -28.30 -0.41 26.10
C LYS A 787 -28.95 -0.59 27.48
N ALA A 788 -29.56 -1.74 27.75
CA ALA A 788 -30.17 -2.01 29.05
C ALA A 788 -29.15 -1.95 30.21
N LEU A 789 -27.88 -2.25 29.93
CA LEU A 789 -26.81 -2.24 30.93
C LEU A 789 -26.45 -0.84 31.43
N THR A 790 -26.79 0.24 30.70
CA THR A 790 -26.58 1.62 31.20
C THR A 790 -27.46 1.93 32.41
N ALA A 791 -28.60 1.25 32.52
CA ALA A 791 -29.48 1.29 33.68
C ALA A 791 -29.24 0.09 34.64
N GLN A 792 -28.12 -0.62 34.49
CA GLN A 792 -27.80 -1.85 35.22
C GLN A 792 -28.92 -2.90 35.16
N LEU A 793 -29.62 -2.99 34.01
CA LEU A 793 -30.59 -4.03 33.71
C LEU A 793 -29.97 -5.13 32.85
N GLU A 794 -30.49 -6.34 32.97
CA GLU A 794 -30.09 -7.47 32.12
C GLU A 794 -30.47 -7.23 30.65
N SER A 795 -29.57 -7.66 29.75
CA SER A 795 -29.85 -7.73 28.32
C SER A 795 -29.84 -9.19 27.90
N GLU A 796 -31.00 -9.85 27.97
CA GLU A 796 -31.20 -11.21 27.48
C GLU A 796 -32.04 -11.19 26.19
N ALA A 797 -31.59 -11.95 25.19
CA ALA A 797 -32.35 -12.11 23.96
C ALA A 797 -32.11 -13.48 23.31
N THR A 798 -32.97 -13.81 22.34
CA THR A 798 -32.75 -14.93 21.41
C THR A 798 -32.55 -14.40 19.98
N PRO A 799 -31.45 -13.65 19.71
CA PRO A 799 -31.22 -13.07 18.40
C PRO A 799 -31.02 -14.11 17.30
N LYS A 800 -31.35 -13.70 16.08
CA LYS A 800 -31.13 -14.49 14.86
C LYS A 800 -29.63 -14.61 14.57
N ILE A 801 -29.25 -15.74 13.99
CA ILE A 801 -27.93 -15.99 13.45
C ILE A 801 -28.02 -15.78 11.94
N PHE A 802 -27.24 -14.82 11.45
CA PHE A 802 -27.17 -14.53 10.02
C PHE A 802 -25.89 -15.12 9.44
N ASP A 803 -26.01 -15.86 8.36
CA ASP A 803 -24.85 -16.29 7.59
C ASP A 803 -24.26 -15.14 6.77
N LYS A 804 -23.16 -15.43 6.08
CA LYS A 804 -22.48 -14.50 5.17
C LYS A 804 -23.33 -13.95 4.03
N THR A 805 -24.43 -14.60 3.66
CA THR A 805 -25.34 -14.09 2.62
C THR A 805 -26.41 -13.17 3.19
N GLY A 806 -26.45 -13.03 4.52
CA GLY A 806 -27.50 -12.32 5.24
C GLY A 806 -28.75 -13.15 5.47
N GLN A 807 -28.71 -14.45 5.18
CA GLN A 807 -29.81 -15.37 5.43
C GLN A 807 -29.80 -15.82 6.90
N GLU A 808 -30.99 -15.93 7.49
CA GLU A 808 -31.16 -16.48 8.82
C GLU A 808 -30.90 -18.00 8.78
N VAL A 809 -29.92 -18.47 9.56
CA VAL A 809 -29.49 -19.87 9.63
C VAL A 809 -29.63 -20.48 11.02
N GLY A 810 -30.21 -19.74 11.97
CA GLY A 810 -30.45 -20.22 13.32
C GLY A 810 -30.75 -19.11 14.30
N GLN A 811 -30.79 -19.44 15.58
CA GLN A 811 -31.00 -18.51 16.68
C GLN A 811 -30.03 -18.82 17.81
N LEU A 812 -29.56 -17.77 18.50
CA LEU A 812 -28.66 -17.87 19.64
C LEU A 812 -29.39 -17.40 20.88
N LYS A 813 -29.42 -18.18 21.97
CA LYS A 813 -29.91 -17.72 23.28
C LYS A 813 -28.73 -17.23 24.12
N VAL A 814 -28.70 -15.92 24.38
CA VAL A 814 -27.57 -15.24 25.01
C VAL A 814 -28.05 -14.06 25.85
N GLY A 815 -27.33 -13.74 26.92
CA GLY A 815 -27.57 -12.53 27.69
C GLY A 815 -26.35 -12.00 28.43
N VAL A 816 -26.42 -10.72 28.79
CA VAL A 816 -25.43 -10.04 29.63
C VAL A 816 -26.13 -9.51 30.87
N TYR A 817 -25.63 -9.93 32.03
CA TYR A 817 -26.27 -9.70 33.32
C TYR A 817 -25.33 -8.84 34.16
N PRO A 818 -25.75 -7.66 34.61
CA PRO A 818 -24.97 -6.91 35.59
C PRO A 818 -25.00 -7.68 36.91
N VAL A 819 -23.84 -7.80 37.56
CA VAL A 819 -23.69 -8.59 38.80
C VAL A 819 -22.85 -7.84 39.83
N THR A 820 -22.95 -8.26 41.08
CA THR A 820 -22.01 -7.86 42.13
C THR A 820 -20.61 -8.44 41.86
N LYS A 821 -19.59 -7.93 42.57
CA LYS A 821 -18.21 -8.46 42.50
C LYS A 821 -18.13 -9.96 42.75
N ASP A 822 -19.00 -10.49 43.61
CA ASP A 822 -19.07 -11.91 43.94
C ASP A 822 -19.87 -12.74 42.92
N GLY A 823 -20.49 -12.10 41.93
CA GLY A 823 -21.28 -12.74 40.87
C GLY A 823 -22.74 -13.02 41.23
N LYS A 824 -23.27 -12.39 42.29
CA LYS A 824 -24.70 -12.42 42.64
C LYS A 824 -25.46 -11.32 41.90
N GLU A 825 -26.78 -11.47 41.81
CA GLU A 825 -27.69 -10.42 41.31
C GLU A 825 -27.44 -9.11 42.05
N LEU A 826 -27.49 -8.00 41.31
CA LEU A 826 -27.35 -6.66 41.87
C LEU A 826 -28.58 -6.34 42.74
N PRO A 827 -28.40 -6.01 44.02
CA PRO A 827 -29.49 -5.51 44.87
C PRO A 827 -30.02 -4.17 44.34
N ASP A 828 -31.30 -3.91 44.55
CA ASP A 828 -31.93 -2.64 44.16
C ASP A 828 -31.24 -1.41 44.78
N GLU A 829 -30.64 -1.57 45.97
CA GLU A 829 -29.90 -0.51 46.67
C GLU A 829 -28.58 -0.11 45.97
N ASP A 830 -28.02 -1.00 45.14
CA ASP A 830 -26.77 -0.77 44.40
C ASP A 830 -27.01 -0.23 42.98
N LEU A 831 -28.28 -0.12 42.55
CA LEU A 831 -28.66 0.46 41.27
C LEU A 831 -28.47 1.97 41.28
N LYS A 832 -27.85 2.50 40.23
CA LYS A 832 -27.74 3.93 40.00
C LYS A 832 -29.00 4.48 39.37
N GLU A 833 -29.44 5.66 39.81
CA GLU A 833 -30.65 6.30 39.29
C GLU A 833 -30.43 6.81 37.86
N THR A 834 -29.21 7.26 37.55
CA THR A 834 -28.84 7.69 36.21
C THR A 834 -27.53 7.05 35.74
N PRO A 835 -27.37 6.82 34.42
CA PRO A 835 -26.14 6.26 33.86
C PRO A 835 -24.88 7.08 34.20
N GLU A 836 -25.00 8.41 34.35
CA GLU A 836 -23.87 9.30 34.67
C GLU A 836 -23.26 9.02 36.03
N GLU A 837 -24.03 8.51 37.00
CA GLU A 837 -23.54 8.14 38.33
C GLU A 837 -22.65 6.90 38.30
N LEU A 838 -22.67 6.13 37.21
CA LEU A 838 -21.75 5.01 37.02
C LEU A 838 -20.32 5.51 36.74
N ILE A 839 -20.14 6.73 36.20
CA ILE A 839 -18.82 7.23 35.82
C ILE A 839 -17.90 7.29 37.04
N GLY A 840 -16.74 6.65 36.93
CA GLY A 840 -15.75 6.55 38.02
C GLY A 840 -15.95 5.36 38.96
N THR A 841 -17.05 4.61 38.84
CA THR A 841 -17.30 3.38 39.61
C THR A 841 -16.77 2.14 38.89
N SER A 842 -16.75 0.97 39.54
CA SER A 842 -16.46 -0.32 38.91
C SER A 842 -17.76 -1.05 38.56
N MET A 843 -17.86 -1.62 37.36
CA MET A 843 -19.03 -2.41 36.96
C MET A 843 -18.62 -3.87 36.70
N HIS A 844 -19.31 -4.81 37.31
CA HIS A 844 -19.16 -6.24 37.02
C HIS A 844 -20.37 -6.74 36.24
N TYR A 845 -20.13 -7.61 35.26
CA TYR A 845 -21.19 -8.22 34.47
C TYR A 845 -20.81 -9.63 34.03
N GLU A 846 -21.79 -10.49 33.85
CA GLU A 846 -21.65 -11.87 33.42
C GLU A 846 -22.26 -12.06 32.03
N VAL A 847 -21.48 -12.58 31.09
CA VAL A 847 -21.99 -13.01 29.79
C VAL A 847 -22.40 -14.47 29.90
N ARG A 848 -23.67 -14.77 29.58
CA ARG A 848 -24.22 -16.12 29.56
C ARG A 848 -24.60 -16.49 28.14
N ILE A 849 -24.05 -17.60 27.64
CA ILE A 849 -24.39 -18.16 26.33
C ILE A 849 -24.98 -19.55 26.57
N GLU A 850 -26.28 -19.70 26.37
CA GLU A 850 -26.99 -20.92 26.76
C GLU A 850 -26.97 -21.97 25.66
N SER A 851 -27.49 -21.63 24.48
CA SER A 851 -27.63 -22.58 23.36
C SER A 851 -27.78 -21.86 22.03
N ALA A 852 -27.47 -22.56 20.94
CA ALA A 852 -27.91 -22.18 19.61
C ALA A 852 -28.91 -23.22 19.09
N LYS A 853 -29.82 -22.81 18.19
CA LYS A 853 -30.82 -23.69 17.57
C LYS A 853 -30.88 -23.49 16.07
N GLY A 854 -31.16 -24.58 15.35
CA GLY A 854 -31.43 -24.56 13.92
C GLY A 854 -30.20 -24.43 13.02
N LEU A 855 -28.98 -24.64 13.53
CA LEU A 855 -27.76 -24.48 12.74
C LEU A 855 -27.71 -25.46 11.56
N PRO A 856 -27.08 -25.10 10.43
CA PRO A 856 -26.94 -25.99 9.28
C PRO A 856 -26.20 -27.28 9.66
N LYS A 857 -26.85 -28.45 9.45
CA LYS A 857 -26.32 -29.78 9.83
C LYS A 857 -24.90 -30.04 9.31
N GLU A 858 -24.59 -29.54 8.13
CA GLU A 858 -23.32 -29.73 7.44
C GLU A 858 -22.13 -29.03 8.12
N LEU A 859 -22.41 -27.93 8.83
CA LEU A 859 -21.42 -27.07 9.48
C LEU A 859 -21.45 -27.18 11.01
N ALA A 860 -22.51 -27.76 11.56
CA ALA A 860 -22.76 -27.82 13.00
C ALA A 860 -22.01 -28.97 13.69
N ASN A 861 -20.72 -29.16 13.41
CA ASN A 861 -19.85 -30.11 14.11
C ASN A 861 -18.84 -29.38 15.00
N ASN A 862 -18.62 -29.84 16.23
CA ASN A 862 -17.64 -29.23 17.15
C ASN A 862 -17.87 -27.71 17.36
N VAL A 863 -19.13 -27.31 17.50
CA VAL A 863 -19.56 -25.89 17.47
C VAL A 863 -19.03 -25.13 18.69
N TYR A 864 -18.57 -23.90 18.48
CA TYR A 864 -18.20 -22.97 19.54
C TYR A 864 -18.50 -21.52 19.14
N ILE A 865 -18.47 -20.62 20.12
CA ILE A 865 -18.80 -19.20 19.93
C ILE A 865 -17.62 -18.34 20.34
N ARG A 866 -17.35 -17.30 19.54
CA ARG A 866 -16.32 -16.31 19.76
C ARG A 866 -16.96 -14.92 19.90
N PHE A 867 -16.52 -14.12 20.88
CA PHE A 867 -16.99 -12.73 21.06
C PHE A 867 -15.91 -11.84 21.70
N LYS A 868 -16.13 -10.52 21.71
CA LYS A 868 -15.22 -9.53 22.32
C LYS A 868 -15.99 -8.60 23.26
N THR A 869 -15.32 -8.17 24.32
CA THR A 869 -15.79 -7.14 25.26
C THR A 869 -15.05 -5.83 25.05
N PHE A 870 -15.54 -4.73 25.64
CA PHE A 870 -15.08 -3.35 25.41
C PHE A 870 -13.54 -3.17 25.40
N LEU A 871 -12.81 -3.67 26.41
CA LEU A 871 -11.35 -3.50 26.53
C LEU A 871 -10.53 -4.73 26.07
N SER A 872 -11.18 -5.81 25.60
CA SER A 872 -10.45 -7.04 25.32
C SER A 872 -9.75 -6.99 23.97
N THR A 873 -8.42 -7.09 23.98
CA THR A 873 -7.61 -7.23 22.76
C THR A 873 -7.69 -8.63 22.16
N ARG A 874 -8.10 -9.64 22.95
CA ARG A 874 -8.25 -11.04 22.52
C ARG A 874 -9.73 -11.45 22.57
N PRO A 875 -10.21 -12.22 21.58
CA PRO A 875 -11.56 -12.76 21.65
C PRO A 875 -11.67 -13.81 22.76
N VAL A 876 -12.84 -13.88 23.37
CA VAL A 876 -13.25 -14.93 24.30
C VAL A 876 -13.92 -16.04 23.51
N GLU A 877 -13.59 -17.29 23.82
CA GLU A 877 -14.15 -18.47 23.15
C GLU A 877 -14.86 -19.37 24.16
N THR A 878 -16.02 -19.90 23.76
CA THR A 878 -16.68 -20.96 24.51
C THR A 878 -15.93 -22.29 24.30
N PRO A 879 -16.06 -23.25 25.23
CA PRO A 879 -15.70 -24.64 24.93
C PRO A 879 -16.45 -25.16 23.70
N ARG A 880 -15.81 -26.04 22.95
CA ARG A 880 -16.41 -26.71 21.78
C ARG A 880 -17.42 -27.76 22.24
N VAL A 881 -18.64 -27.67 21.70
CA VAL A 881 -19.67 -28.71 21.84
C VAL A 881 -19.36 -29.82 20.85
N LYS A 882 -18.83 -30.93 21.36
CA LYS A 882 -18.31 -32.03 20.53
C LYS A 882 -19.40 -32.70 19.69
N GLY A 883 -19.03 -33.06 18.46
CA GLY A 883 -19.88 -33.83 17.54
C GLY A 883 -20.87 -32.98 16.75
N ALA A 884 -21.58 -33.65 15.83
CA ALA A 884 -22.55 -33.02 14.95
C ALA A 884 -23.87 -32.73 15.70
N ASN A 885 -24.10 -31.48 16.06
CA ASN A 885 -25.29 -31.04 16.77
C ASN A 885 -25.78 -29.67 16.24
N PRO A 886 -26.88 -29.63 15.47
CA PRO A 886 -27.55 -28.40 15.01
C PRO A 886 -28.11 -27.51 16.13
N ASN A 887 -28.25 -28.05 17.34
CA ASN A 887 -28.81 -27.37 18.50
C ASN A 887 -27.83 -27.47 19.70
N PRO A 888 -26.61 -26.91 19.58
CA PRO A 888 -25.61 -27.04 20.62
C PRO A 888 -26.03 -26.29 21.89
N VAL A 889 -25.80 -26.92 23.04
CA VAL A 889 -26.00 -26.32 24.36
C VAL A 889 -24.61 -26.02 24.92
N PHE A 890 -24.34 -24.75 25.18
CA PHE A 890 -23.04 -24.27 25.66
C PHE A 890 -23.02 -24.13 27.18
N ASN A 891 -24.11 -23.65 27.79
CA ASN A 891 -24.20 -23.31 29.22
C ASN A 891 -22.99 -22.50 29.72
N PHE A 892 -22.45 -21.64 28.86
CA PHE A 892 -21.25 -20.88 29.14
C PHE A 892 -21.59 -19.66 29.99
N LYS A 893 -20.80 -19.43 31.04
CA LYS A 893 -20.89 -18.24 31.89
C LYS A 893 -19.49 -17.72 32.15
N GLN A 894 -19.26 -16.44 31.89
CA GLN A 894 -18.00 -15.79 32.23
C GLN A 894 -18.25 -14.38 32.75
N ARG A 895 -17.62 -14.08 33.88
CA ARG A 895 -17.65 -12.77 34.53
C ARG A 895 -16.56 -11.86 33.97
N PHE A 896 -16.92 -10.60 33.83
CA PHE A 896 -16.06 -9.52 33.37
C PHE A 896 -16.18 -8.34 34.34
N GLU A 897 -15.12 -7.55 34.37
CA GLU A 897 -15.01 -6.34 35.17
C GLU A 897 -14.61 -5.19 34.26
N GLN A 898 -15.34 -4.08 34.38
CA GLN A 898 -14.89 -2.77 33.95
C GLN A 898 -14.41 -2.02 35.21
N PRO A 899 -13.09 -1.96 35.47
CA PRO A 899 -12.56 -1.47 36.74
C PRO A 899 -12.91 -0.01 37.01
N VAL A 900 -12.97 0.79 35.94
CA VAL A 900 -13.44 2.18 35.97
C VAL A 900 -14.38 2.38 34.80
N VAL A 901 -15.64 2.64 35.09
CA VAL A 901 -16.63 3.04 34.11
C VAL A 901 -16.29 4.45 33.63
N THR A 902 -15.94 4.55 32.36
CA THR A 902 -15.65 5.82 31.69
C THR A 902 -16.85 6.24 30.85
N ALA A 903 -16.93 7.52 30.49
CA ALA A 903 -17.91 8.00 29.49
C ALA A 903 -17.89 7.15 28.20
N ALA A 904 -16.70 6.75 27.74
CA ALA A 904 -16.51 5.87 26.59
C ALA A 904 -17.14 4.46 26.74
N PHE A 905 -17.22 3.95 27.98
CA PHE A 905 -17.82 2.64 28.26
C PHE A 905 -19.34 2.73 28.30
N LEU A 906 -19.89 3.77 28.93
CA LEU A 906 -21.33 4.03 28.87
C LEU A 906 -21.80 4.27 27.44
N GLU A 907 -21.01 5.00 26.66
CA GLU A 907 -21.29 5.21 25.25
C GLU A 907 -21.25 3.89 24.46
N TYR A 908 -20.29 3.00 24.75
CA TYR A 908 -20.26 1.64 24.21
C TYR A 908 -21.54 0.86 24.54
N LEU A 909 -21.96 0.82 25.82
CA LEU A 909 -23.17 0.12 26.23
C LEU A 909 -24.42 0.68 25.55
N GLU A 910 -24.51 2.01 25.41
CA GLU A 910 -25.68 2.65 24.84
C GLU A 910 -25.80 2.45 23.32
N ASN A 911 -24.67 2.34 22.62
CA ASN A 911 -24.62 2.55 21.18
C ASN A 911 -24.04 1.40 20.35
N GLU A 912 -23.29 0.51 20.97
CA GLU A 912 -22.67 -0.63 20.31
C GLU A 912 -23.38 -1.94 20.63
N VAL A 913 -23.06 -2.96 19.84
CA VAL A 913 -23.60 -4.32 19.99
C VAL A 913 -22.47 -5.30 20.29
N MET A 914 -22.78 -6.31 21.09
CA MET A 914 -21.91 -7.46 21.24
C MET A 914 -22.16 -8.44 20.10
N ILE A 915 -21.13 -8.69 19.30
CA ILE A 915 -21.17 -9.61 18.16
C ILE A 915 -20.68 -10.99 18.62
N PHE A 916 -21.53 -11.99 18.44
CA PHE A 916 -21.21 -13.40 18.68
C PHE A 916 -21.01 -14.09 17.34
N GLU A 917 -19.81 -14.62 17.11
CA GLU A 917 -19.45 -15.36 15.91
C GLU A 917 -19.54 -16.87 16.20
N ILE A 918 -20.42 -17.58 15.48
CA ILE A 918 -20.67 -18.99 15.68
C ILE A 918 -19.82 -19.77 14.66
N TYR A 919 -18.95 -20.65 15.15
CA TYR A 919 -18.05 -21.47 14.34
C TYR A 919 -18.37 -22.95 14.48
N GLY A 920 -18.13 -23.71 13.42
CA GLY A 920 -18.19 -25.17 13.44
C GLY A 920 -17.38 -25.78 12.31
N GLU A 921 -17.17 -27.09 12.38
CA GLU A 921 -16.43 -27.85 11.39
C GLU A 921 -17.33 -28.30 10.24
N ASP A 922 -16.81 -28.15 9.01
CA ASP A 922 -17.51 -28.62 7.82
C ASP A 922 -17.36 -30.15 7.72
N SER A 923 -18.46 -30.87 7.92
CA SER A 923 -18.51 -32.33 7.81
C SER A 923 -18.10 -32.88 6.44
N ARG A 924 -18.15 -32.06 5.37
CA ARG A 924 -17.62 -32.44 4.05
C ARG A 924 -16.10 -32.39 4.00
N ALA A 925 -15.47 -31.51 4.77
CA ALA A 925 -14.01 -31.44 4.86
C ALA A 925 -13.44 -32.69 5.53
N LEU A 926 -14.18 -33.29 6.47
CA LEU A 926 -13.83 -34.53 7.15
C LEU A 926 -13.86 -35.77 6.24
N GLN A 927 -14.67 -35.75 5.16
CA GLN A 927 -14.75 -36.84 4.17
C GLN A 927 -13.67 -36.74 3.07
N SER A 928 -12.98 -35.61 2.99
CA SER A 928 -11.95 -35.32 1.97
C SER A 928 -10.51 -35.49 2.46
N LYS A 929 -10.32 -35.84 3.73
CA LYS A 929 -9.02 -36.09 4.37
C LYS A 929 -8.60 -37.54 4.25
#